data_AF-I0EMA4-F1
#
_entry.id   AF-I0EMA4-F1
#
_cell.length_a   1.000
_cell.length_b   1.000
_cell.length_c   1.000
_cell.angle_alpha   90.00
_cell.angle_beta   90.00
_cell.angle_gamma   90.00
#
_symmetry.space_group_name_H-M   'P 1'
#
loop_
_entity.id
_entity.type
_entity.pdbx_description
1 polymer ?
#
loop_
_entity_poly.entity_id
_entity_poly.type
_entity_poly.pdbx_seq_one_letter_code
_entity_poly.pdbx_strand_id
1 'polypeptide(L)'
;MITKENFKEALKTLGFEENNEILTKTLNNATLKVDFKAQKLIYPSDLIINDKTTCNFEKPENFVVFECVHRLLNQGYFSKHLELERKWQLGRELKSGKADICIKNNENKIICIIECKTPDNKESKEYSKAKNLLETSPHNQLFSYYQQEKSNEFEQFLALYTSEFKEHKVKETYILIGVSKKGYEKASSAIDAWNVWQKDYHGEHAPFGLFEDNAPYEIGKKKVTLDSLKPINESDLKSKYHEFATILRQHNVSGRENAFDKLINLLLCKVSDEKNNSIKDKENQELQFFWKGFTFDEPLKFCDRLQQLYQQGMKEFLNEDITYISEEQIEEAFKLFKNKKNETKDTIKEYFTQLKYYSSNDFAFIDVHNEELFKKNFEVLLKMVKLFQNNKLLESHENQFLSDLFEGFLDNGIKQSEGQFFTPLVIVKFIINSLPYLDKPKVLDYACGAGHFLNEYYKINPKASIVGIEKEYRLSKVAKVSSFMYGANSKIIYNDALKVHKGLKDFNVLIANPPYSVKGFLSTLNESERQNFSLYANCDEKSLESINAIECFFIERATQLLEHNALAGIILPSSILSKDTPILYTKTRELLLKHFKIIAITELSSGTFGKTGTNTITLFLKKKSNTPKEHKHFENLVNAWLEGDFKTNGDLIGQDYLNAYCEYRNFNKQDYKAFLQNDLLESLKENENFKDYTKAFNALYKEPKTKEFKELNKEQQLALKEKELIKFIKLKEQDKMLYFCMTYHQQERVLIVKSPNKSEEAKKFLGYEWSSRKGSEGIKYLNSNNTNNDNEILENQEELKYEGLKNINTPLYNPNDLDDKTKINTLIKSNFNNEILQIPSELKEFVRYANLVDLLDFERLEFNKALNLTSKNKVEIKSKYELVRLGEVASIDWGNTKLTKEIYKENARYKVYSASGQDGTIDFYEHEGEAVILSAIGARCGKCFFATDKWTAIKNTIIIKAKKDILIRYLFEYINNETFWNKSGSAQPFIKLGSASAQKIPLPPLEIQEQILSHLQELDIKREVSQTKINALQQEITNIINNINAPLRKLSELIKINTTSINPLETPNKKFIYIDIDSVNKGTGIIDYSNILQGSNAPSRARRIAPSHSVIISTVRPYLKGFAYIEKEQQDCIFSTGFAILESSELILPKYLYFMFMCLKDLMRQMENAMPKSSYPSINKKDIENFTIPLPPKELQQEIIAQIEILEKEIKTLQNELNTIAPQKERYLKEQLGLE
;
A
#
# COMPACT_ATOMS: atom_id res chain seq x y z
N MET A 1 0.36 13.25 -48.10
CA MET A 1 -0.08 13.19 -49.52
C MET A 1 1.12 13.17 -50.44
N ILE A 2 1.09 12.36 -51.50
CA ILE A 2 2.08 12.43 -52.58
C ILE A 2 1.69 13.60 -53.49
N THR A 3 2.59 14.57 -53.64
CA THR A 3 2.41 15.79 -54.41
C THR A 3 3.54 15.94 -55.42
N LYS A 4 3.40 16.86 -56.36
CA LYS A 4 4.43 17.11 -57.37
C LYS A 4 5.79 17.46 -56.73
N GLU A 5 5.77 18.15 -55.59
CA GLU A 5 6.96 18.60 -54.85
C GLU A 5 7.71 17.44 -54.19
N ASN A 6 6.99 16.46 -53.63
CA ASN A 6 7.60 15.34 -52.90
C ASN A 6 7.66 14.02 -53.68
N PHE A 7 7.04 13.93 -54.87
CA PHE A 7 6.95 12.70 -55.64
C PHE A 7 8.33 12.17 -56.06
N LYS A 8 9.27 13.06 -56.39
CA LYS A 8 10.65 12.67 -56.72
C LYS A 8 11.35 11.96 -55.56
N GLU A 9 11.14 12.45 -54.34
CA GLU A 9 11.70 11.85 -53.12
C GLU A 9 11.02 10.50 -52.82
N ALA A 10 9.70 10.42 -52.94
CA ALA A 10 8.94 9.19 -52.78
C ALA A 10 9.43 8.08 -53.74
N LEU A 11 9.67 8.40 -55.01
CA LEU A 11 10.22 7.45 -55.99
C LEU A 11 11.63 6.98 -55.63
N LYS A 12 12.49 7.86 -55.10
CA LYS A 12 13.83 7.46 -54.61
C LYS A 12 13.75 6.50 -53.43
N THR A 13 12.85 6.74 -52.48
CA THR A 13 12.56 5.80 -51.38
C THR A 13 12.06 4.46 -51.90
N LEU A 14 11.28 4.46 -52.97
CA LEU A 14 10.83 3.24 -53.64
C LEU A 14 11.91 2.59 -54.52
N GLY A 15 13.14 3.12 -54.56
CA GLY A 15 14.28 2.54 -55.29
C GLY A 15 14.26 2.78 -56.80
N PHE A 16 13.71 3.90 -57.26
CA PHE A 16 13.86 4.33 -58.65
C PHE A 16 15.22 5.00 -58.86
N GLU A 17 15.88 4.68 -59.97
CA GLU A 17 17.17 5.26 -60.35
C GLU A 17 16.98 6.49 -61.24
N GLU A 18 17.73 7.55 -60.96
CA GLU A 18 17.63 8.82 -61.69
C GLU A 18 18.71 8.94 -62.77
N ASN A 19 18.29 9.21 -64.01
CA ASN A 19 19.18 9.54 -65.12
C ASN A 19 18.55 10.64 -66.00
N ASN A 20 19.23 11.78 -66.16
CA ASN A 20 18.78 12.92 -66.97
C ASN A 20 17.33 13.37 -66.70
N GLU A 21 16.99 13.59 -65.41
CA GLU A 21 15.64 13.99 -64.95
C GLU A 21 14.52 12.95 -65.19
N ILE A 22 14.88 11.75 -65.63
CA ILE A 22 13.97 10.60 -65.75
C ILE A 22 14.28 9.61 -64.64
N LEU A 23 13.30 9.32 -63.79
CA LEU A 23 13.40 8.27 -62.79
C LEU A 23 12.84 6.97 -63.36
N THR A 24 13.64 5.90 -63.33
CA THR A 24 13.30 4.60 -63.91
C THR A 24 13.39 3.49 -62.89
N LYS A 25 12.45 2.54 -62.93
CA LYS A 25 12.54 1.28 -62.18
C LYS A 25 12.03 0.13 -63.04
N THR A 26 12.80 -0.96 -63.07
CA THR A 26 12.46 -2.17 -63.82
C THR A 26 12.13 -3.29 -62.85
N LEU A 27 10.94 -3.87 -62.98
CA LEU A 27 10.42 -4.96 -62.13
C LEU A 27 9.85 -6.04 -63.04
N ASN A 28 10.31 -7.28 -62.95
CA ASN A 28 9.77 -8.42 -63.72
C ASN A 28 9.65 -8.15 -65.25
N ASN A 29 10.69 -7.58 -65.86
CA ASN A 29 10.74 -7.13 -67.26
C ASN A 29 9.79 -5.99 -67.64
N ALA A 30 9.07 -5.40 -66.67
CA ALA A 30 8.22 -4.24 -66.84
C ALA A 30 8.95 -2.97 -66.37
N THR A 31 9.07 -1.97 -67.23
CA THR A 31 9.80 -0.72 -66.92
C THR A 31 8.82 0.41 -66.64
N LEU A 32 8.87 0.98 -65.44
CA LEU A 32 8.20 2.22 -65.06
C LEU A 32 9.15 3.40 -65.19
N LYS A 33 8.71 4.49 -65.82
CA LYS A 33 9.49 5.72 -65.95
C LYS A 33 8.68 6.96 -65.59
N VAL A 34 9.33 7.92 -64.96
CA VAL A 34 8.76 9.23 -64.64
C VAL A 34 9.66 10.29 -65.24
N ASP A 35 9.15 11.02 -66.22
CA ASP A 35 9.84 12.13 -66.86
C ASP A 35 9.38 13.44 -66.20
N PHE A 36 10.22 14.00 -65.32
CA PHE A 36 9.89 15.23 -64.60
C PHE A 36 9.88 16.47 -65.50
N LYS A 37 10.66 16.45 -66.59
CA LYS A 37 10.75 17.56 -67.56
C LYS A 37 9.51 17.61 -68.43
N ALA A 38 9.09 16.46 -68.97
CA ALA A 38 7.87 16.34 -69.76
C ALA A 38 6.60 16.23 -68.90
N GLN A 39 6.73 16.08 -67.58
CA GLN A 39 5.65 15.83 -66.63
C GLN A 39 4.78 14.61 -67.02
N LYS A 40 5.45 13.52 -67.41
CA LYS A 40 4.81 12.29 -67.89
C LYS A 40 5.09 11.11 -66.96
N LEU A 41 4.03 10.35 -66.71
CA LEU A 41 4.08 9.04 -66.05
C LEU A 41 4.00 7.97 -67.16
N ILE A 42 5.05 7.16 -67.28
CA ILE A 42 5.22 6.21 -68.38
C ILE A 42 5.17 4.79 -67.79
N TYR A 43 4.13 4.06 -68.18
CA TYR A 43 3.90 2.68 -67.79
C TYR A 43 4.55 1.69 -68.80
N PRO A 44 4.71 0.41 -68.42
CA PRO A 44 5.20 -0.64 -69.31
C PRO A 44 4.39 -0.76 -70.60
N SER A 45 5.05 -1.10 -71.72
CA SER A 45 4.43 -1.10 -73.05
C SER A 45 3.34 -2.15 -73.25
N ASP A 46 3.36 -3.22 -72.46
CA ASP A 46 2.39 -4.31 -72.50
C ASP A 46 1.20 -4.12 -71.53
N LEU A 47 1.23 -3.07 -70.70
CA LEU A 47 0.11 -2.68 -69.84
C LEU A 47 -0.94 -1.91 -70.66
N ILE A 48 -2.21 -2.30 -70.55
CA ILE A 48 -3.30 -1.75 -71.38
C ILE A 48 -3.75 -0.40 -70.79
N ILE A 49 -3.68 0.67 -71.59
CA ILE A 49 -4.09 2.02 -71.17
C ILE A 49 -5.20 2.52 -72.10
N ASN A 50 -6.43 2.60 -71.60
CA ASN A 50 -7.60 3.01 -72.39
C ASN A 50 -7.79 4.53 -72.46
N ASP A 51 -7.17 5.27 -71.53
CA ASP A 51 -7.18 6.73 -71.47
C ASP A 51 -5.85 7.23 -70.89
N LYS A 52 -5.33 8.36 -71.39
CA LYS A 52 -4.03 8.91 -70.96
C LYS A 52 -4.14 9.84 -69.75
N THR A 53 -5.31 9.93 -69.12
CA THR A 53 -5.58 10.78 -67.94
C THR A 53 -4.67 10.48 -66.75
N THR A 54 -4.27 9.22 -66.54
CA THR A 54 -3.35 8.77 -65.47
C THR A 54 -1.87 8.83 -65.84
N CYS A 55 -1.53 9.32 -67.04
CA CYS A 55 -0.16 9.34 -67.59
C CYS A 55 0.55 10.70 -67.45
N ASN A 56 0.01 11.62 -66.65
CA ASN A 56 0.50 12.99 -66.52
C ASN A 56 0.48 13.49 -65.05
N PHE A 57 1.00 14.69 -64.81
CA PHE A 57 1.09 15.29 -63.47
C PHE A 57 -0.08 16.24 -63.14
N GLU A 58 -1.16 16.25 -63.94
CA GLU A 58 -2.25 17.23 -63.81
C GLU A 58 -3.06 17.04 -62.53
N LYS A 59 -3.19 15.79 -62.05
CA LYS A 59 -3.93 15.46 -60.84
C LYS A 59 -3.04 14.71 -59.85
N PRO A 60 -3.06 15.06 -58.54
CA PRO A 60 -2.33 14.31 -57.52
C PRO A 60 -2.73 12.83 -57.43
N GLU A 61 -3.97 12.48 -57.78
CA GLU A 61 -4.47 11.10 -57.85
C GLU A 61 -3.64 10.23 -58.82
N ASN A 62 -3.10 10.81 -59.89
CA ASN A 62 -2.28 10.08 -60.86
C ASN A 62 -0.98 9.54 -60.22
N PHE A 63 -0.44 10.23 -59.22
CA PHE A 63 0.74 9.75 -58.48
C PHE A 63 0.39 8.53 -57.61
N VAL A 64 -0.84 8.50 -57.05
CA VAL A 64 -1.36 7.36 -56.30
C VAL A 64 -1.60 6.16 -57.21
N VAL A 65 -2.17 6.37 -58.40
CA VAL A 65 -2.35 5.32 -59.41
C VAL A 65 -0.99 4.75 -59.84
N PHE A 66 -0.01 5.62 -60.13
CA PHE A 66 1.33 5.18 -60.52
C PHE A 66 2.02 4.36 -59.43
N GLU A 67 1.92 4.81 -58.18
CA GLU A 67 2.47 4.10 -57.03
C GLU A 67 1.76 2.76 -56.78
N CYS A 68 0.44 2.69 -56.95
CA CYS A 68 -0.33 1.45 -56.86
C CYS A 68 0.12 0.43 -57.93
N VAL A 69 0.33 0.87 -59.18
CA VAL A 69 0.87 0.02 -60.24
C VAL A 69 2.30 -0.45 -59.93
N HIS A 70 3.15 0.44 -59.43
CA HIS A 70 4.49 0.06 -58.95
C HIS A 70 4.42 -1.07 -57.92
N ARG A 71 3.52 -0.96 -56.95
CA ARG A 71 3.33 -1.94 -55.89
C ARG A 71 2.86 -3.30 -56.43
N LEU A 72 1.87 -3.31 -57.34
CA LEU A 72 1.41 -4.54 -58.02
C LEU A 72 2.56 -5.22 -58.78
N LEU A 73 3.35 -4.47 -59.55
CA LEU A 73 4.48 -5.04 -60.29
C LEU A 73 5.58 -5.56 -59.35
N ASN A 74 5.82 -4.86 -58.24
CA ASN A 74 6.80 -5.26 -57.23
C ASN A 74 6.39 -6.56 -56.52
N GLN A 75 5.09 -6.80 -56.35
CA GLN A 75 4.54 -8.04 -55.78
C GLN A 75 4.58 -9.23 -56.75
N GLY A 76 4.83 -9.00 -58.04
CA GLY A 76 4.93 -10.08 -59.03
C GLY A 76 3.78 -10.16 -60.03
N TYR A 77 2.86 -9.19 -60.06
CA TYR A 77 1.87 -9.11 -61.13
C TYR A 77 2.54 -8.81 -62.47
N PHE A 78 2.04 -9.42 -63.54
CA PHE A 78 2.51 -9.15 -64.89
C PHE A 78 1.84 -7.89 -65.42
N SER A 79 2.61 -6.97 -66.03
CA SER A 79 2.09 -5.72 -66.59
C SER A 79 0.99 -5.94 -67.62
N LYS A 80 1.07 -6.99 -68.45
CA LYS A 80 0.00 -7.41 -69.39
C LYS A 80 -1.35 -7.76 -68.74
N HIS A 81 -1.37 -8.07 -67.44
CA HIS A 81 -2.60 -8.34 -66.70
C HIS A 81 -3.20 -7.09 -66.03
N LEU A 82 -2.51 -5.95 -66.11
CA LEU A 82 -3.00 -4.68 -65.60
C LEU A 82 -3.65 -3.89 -66.74
N GLU A 83 -4.81 -3.32 -66.46
CA GLU A 83 -5.54 -2.44 -67.37
C GLU A 83 -5.91 -1.15 -66.65
N LEU A 84 -5.52 -0.01 -67.21
CA LEU A 84 -5.83 1.31 -66.67
C LEU A 84 -7.01 1.96 -67.39
N GLU A 85 -7.78 2.74 -66.64
CA GLU A 85 -8.84 3.63 -67.16
C GLU A 85 -9.90 2.86 -67.97
N ARG A 86 -10.25 1.64 -67.54
CA ARG A 86 -11.22 0.79 -68.23
C ARG A 86 -12.58 1.46 -68.29
N LYS A 87 -13.19 1.46 -69.50
CA LYS A 87 -14.49 2.07 -69.79
C LYS A 87 -15.52 1.01 -70.14
N TRP A 88 -16.73 1.17 -69.63
CA TRP A 88 -17.88 0.35 -70.00
C TRP A 88 -18.84 1.13 -70.90
N GLN A 89 -19.35 0.49 -71.95
CA GLN A 89 -20.39 1.06 -72.80
C GLN A 89 -21.77 0.78 -72.19
N LEU A 90 -22.35 1.81 -71.58
CA LEU A 90 -23.79 1.85 -71.30
C LEU A 90 -24.52 2.38 -72.55
N GLY A 91 -25.81 2.07 -72.70
CA GLY A 91 -26.65 2.47 -73.84
C GLY A 91 -26.66 3.98 -74.16
N ARG A 92 -27.54 4.42 -75.07
CA ARG A 92 -27.48 5.68 -75.88
C ARG A 92 -27.21 7.05 -75.19
N GLU A 93 -26.98 7.15 -73.88
CA GLU A 93 -26.49 8.38 -73.22
C GLU A 93 -25.17 8.16 -72.45
N LEU A 94 -24.18 9.01 -72.74
CA LEU A 94 -22.81 8.97 -72.23
C LEU A 94 -22.70 9.49 -70.79
N LYS A 95 -22.79 8.60 -69.81
CA LYS A 95 -22.11 8.75 -68.51
C LYS A 95 -21.40 7.44 -68.17
N SER A 96 -20.21 7.22 -68.72
CA SER A 96 -19.35 6.10 -68.35
C SER A 96 -18.43 6.51 -67.19
N GLY A 97 -18.55 5.85 -66.03
CA GLY A 97 -17.46 5.84 -65.05
C GLY A 97 -16.25 5.07 -65.61
N LYS A 98 -15.05 5.42 -65.14
CA LYS A 98 -13.79 4.77 -65.54
C LYS A 98 -13.14 4.21 -64.29
N ALA A 99 -12.78 2.93 -64.31
CA ALA A 99 -12.01 2.34 -63.21
C ALA A 99 -10.51 2.62 -63.40
N ASP A 100 -9.85 3.06 -62.33
CA ASP A 100 -8.44 3.44 -62.40
C ASP A 100 -7.54 2.25 -62.76
N ILE A 101 -7.71 1.11 -62.09
CA ILE A 101 -6.92 -0.11 -62.31
C ILE A 101 -7.83 -1.35 -62.28
N CYS A 102 -7.69 -2.23 -63.27
CA CYS A 102 -8.25 -3.58 -63.26
C CYS A 102 -7.12 -4.61 -63.34
N ILE A 103 -7.19 -5.65 -62.50
CA ILE A 103 -6.27 -6.79 -62.48
C ILE A 103 -6.94 -7.99 -63.13
N LYS A 104 -6.26 -8.62 -64.08
CA LYS A 104 -6.71 -9.84 -64.76
C LYS A 104 -5.94 -11.07 -64.31
N ASN A 105 -6.54 -12.23 -64.48
CA ASN A 105 -5.86 -13.52 -64.38
C ASN A 105 -5.29 -13.97 -65.74
N ASN A 106 -4.67 -15.16 -65.78
CA ASN A 106 -4.15 -15.77 -67.01
C ASN A 106 -5.22 -16.05 -68.07
N GLU A 107 -6.51 -16.10 -67.70
CA GLU A 107 -7.65 -16.28 -68.61
C GLU A 107 -8.21 -14.94 -69.11
N ASN A 108 -7.51 -13.81 -68.86
CA ASN A 108 -7.96 -12.46 -69.17
C ASN A 108 -9.25 -12.01 -68.45
N LYS A 109 -9.67 -12.72 -67.40
CA LYS A 109 -10.85 -12.35 -66.61
C LYS A 109 -10.44 -11.40 -65.47
N ILE A 110 -11.26 -10.38 -65.21
CA ILE A 110 -10.99 -9.38 -64.16
C ILE A 110 -11.25 -9.99 -62.80
N ILE A 111 -10.20 -10.04 -61.98
CA ILE A 111 -10.23 -10.58 -60.61
C ILE A 111 -10.25 -9.49 -59.55
N CYS A 112 -9.78 -8.27 -59.86
CA CYS A 112 -9.85 -7.15 -58.95
C CYS A 112 -10.01 -5.81 -59.67
N ILE A 113 -10.82 -4.91 -59.12
CA ILE A 113 -11.01 -3.54 -59.57
C ILE A 113 -10.57 -2.61 -58.44
N ILE A 114 -9.63 -1.71 -58.72
CA ILE A 114 -9.09 -0.75 -57.75
C ILE A 114 -9.47 0.67 -58.18
N GLU A 115 -10.13 1.39 -57.29
CA GLU A 115 -10.36 2.84 -57.37
C GLU A 115 -9.33 3.54 -56.47
N CYS A 116 -8.52 4.43 -57.03
CA CYS A 116 -7.53 5.20 -56.30
C CYS A 116 -8.10 6.57 -55.90
N LYS A 117 -7.74 7.06 -54.71
CA LYS A 117 -8.09 8.42 -54.24
C LYS A 117 -6.91 9.06 -53.53
N THR A 118 -6.84 10.39 -53.52
CA THR A 118 -5.81 11.08 -52.75
C THR A 118 -6.04 10.96 -51.23
N PRO A 119 -4.98 10.86 -50.41
CA PRO A 119 -5.12 10.74 -48.97
C PRO A 119 -5.64 12.04 -48.36
N ASP A 120 -6.38 11.94 -47.26
CA ASP A 120 -6.98 13.11 -46.62
C ASP A 120 -5.91 14.11 -46.13
N ASN A 121 -6.18 15.40 -46.34
CA ASN A 121 -5.35 16.49 -45.85
C ASN A 121 -6.25 17.63 -45.30
N LYS A 122 -5.66 18.78 -44.92
CA LYS A 122 -6.41 19.89 -44.32
C LYS A 122 -7.43 20.53 -45.28
N GLU A 123 -7.24 20.40 -46.59
CA GLU A 123 -8.01 21.08 -47.64
C GLU A 123 -8.92 20.13 -48.44
N SER A 124 -8.56 18.85 -48.54
CA SER A 124 -9.32 17.82 -49.26
C SER A 124 -9.50 16.55 -48.42
N LYS A 125 -10.69 15.95 -48.51
CA LYS A 125 -11.08 14.71 -47.81
C LYS A 125 -11.55 13.65 -48.81
N GLU A 126 -10.83 13.47 -49.91
CA GLU A 126 -11.26 12.61 -51.02
C GLU A 126 -11.39 11.14 -50.63
N TYR A 127 -10.39 10.56 -49.96
CA TYR A 127 -10.44 9.17 -49.50
C TYR A 127 -11.54 8.96 -48.45
N SER A 128 -11.64 9.82 -47.43
CA SER A 128 -12.71 9.72 -46.43
C SER A 128 -14.10 9.90 -47.04
N LYS A 129 -14.28 10.79 -48.02
CA LYS A 129 -15.55 10.96 -48.74
C LYS A 129 -15.90 9.72 -49.56
N ALA A 130 -14.94 9.15 -50.29
CA ALA A 130 -15.14 7.94 -51.08
C ALA A 130 -15.47 6.74 -50.18
N LYS A 131 -14.77 6.60 -49.05
CA LYS A 131 -15.06 5.59 -48.02
C LYS A 131 -16.47 5.77 -47.44
N ASN A 132 -16.83 6.99 -47.04
CA ASN A 132 -18.16 7.27 -46.50
C ASN A 132 -19.25 6.98 -47.54
N LEU A 133 -19.06 7.39 -48.79
CA LEU A 133 -20.00 7.10 -49.86
C LEU A 133 -20.14 5.59 -50.12
N LEU A 134 -19.03 4.85 -50.10
CA LEU A 134 -19.02 3.40 -50.19
C LEU A 134 -19.82 2.76 -49.05
N GLU A 135 -19.65 3.21 -47.81
CA GLU A 135 -20.30 2.66 -46.62
C GLU A 135 -21.78 3.07 -46.47
N THR A 136 -22.17 4.25 -46.97
CA THR A 136 -23.51 4.83 -46.69
C THR A 136 -24.44 4.87 -47.89
N SER A 137 -23.93 4.68 -49.12
CA SER A 137 -24.73 4.82 -50.34
C SER A 137 -24.56 3.65 -51.31
N PRO A 138 -25.68 3.11 -51.84
CA PRO A 138 -25.64 2.14 -52.94
C PRO A 138 -25.19 2.77 -54.28
N HIS A 139 -25.06 4.09 -54.36
CA HIS A 139 -24.64 4.83 -55.56
C HIS A 139 -23.14 5.16 -55.52
N ASN A 140 -22.30 4.15 -55.30
CA ASN A 140 -20.85 4.27 -55.29
C ASN A 140 -20.22 3.66 -56.57
N GLN A 141 -19.01 4.11 -56.89
CA GLN A 141 -18.31 3.72 -58.12
C GLN A 141 -17.94 2.23 -58.14
N LEU A 142 -17.41 1.69 -57.04
CA LEU A 142 -16.90 0.30 -56.99
C LEU A 142 -17.98 -0.74 -57.32
N PHE A 143 -19.15 -0.67 -56.67
CA PHE A 143 -20.25 -1.60 -56.97
C PHE A 143 -20.88 -1.35 -58.34
N SER A 144 -20.82 -0.11 -58.85
CA SER A 144 -21.23 0.19 -60.22
C SER A 144 -20.32 -0.48 -61.25
N TYR A 145 -19.01 -0.51 -61.02
CA TYR A 145 -18.03 -1.19 -61.87
C TYR A 145 -18.17 -2.70 -61.79
N TYR A 146 -18.33 -3.25 -60.58
CA TYR A 146 -18.60 -4.66 -60.37
C TYR A 146 -19.79 -5.15 -61.19
N GLN A 147 -20.89 -4.40 -61.22
CA GLN A 147 -22.08 -4.78 -61.98
C GLN A 147 -21.82 -4.93 -63.49
N GLN A 148 -20.87 -4.17 -64.04
CA GLN A 148 -20.52 -4.24 -65.47
C GLN A 148 -19.62 -5.45 -65.79
N GLU A 149 -18.86 -5.95 -64.82
CA GLU A 149 -17.88 -7.04 -64.97
C GLU A 149 -18.18 -8.23 -64.04
N LYS A 150 -19.45 -8.39 -63.67
CA LYS A 150 -19.87 -9.40 -62.70
C LYS A 150 -19.54 -10.81 -63.21
N SER A 151 -18.76 -11.55 -62.44
CA SER A 151 -18.49 -12.97 -62.66
C SER A 151 -19.19 -13.82 -61.61
N ASN A 152 -19.84 -14.90 -62.05
CA ASN A 152 -20.40 -15.93 -61.16
C ASN A 152 -19.52 -17.18 -61.09
N GLU A 153 -18.37 -17.18 -61.78
CA GLU A 153 -17.50 -18.35 -61.95
C GLU A 153 -16.39 -18.43 -60.91
N PHE A 154 -15.91 -17.28 -60.45
CA PHE A 154 -14.79 -17.14 -59.50
C PHE A 154 -15.00 -15.89 -58.66
N GLU A 155 -14.27 -15.81 -57.54
CA GLU A 155 -14.34 -14.69 -56.61
C GLU A 155 -13.67 -13.44 -57.20
N GLN A 156 -14.35 -12.29 -57.07
CA GLN A 156 -13.85 -11.00 -57.53
C GLN A 156 -13.65 -10.05 -56.34
N PHE A 157 -12.74 -9.10 -56.48
CA PHE A 157 -12.39 -8.15 -55.43
C PHE A 157 -12.59 -6.70 -55.87
N LEU A 158 -13.05 -5.86 -54.96
CA LEU A 158 -13.14 -4.41 -55.15
C LEU A 158 -12.23 -3.74 -54.13
N ALA A 159 -11.42 -2.78 -54.56
CA ALA A 159 -10.51 -2.09 -53.66
C ALA A 159 -10.65 -0.56 -53.78
N LEU A 160 -10.79 0.12 -52.64
CA LEU A 160 -10.55 1.56 -52.56
C LEU A 160 -9.14 1.77 -52.03
N TYR A 161 -8.27 2.46 -52.77
CA TYR A 161 -6.84 2.56 -52.47
C TYR A 161 -6.39 4.02 -52.31
N THR A 162 -5.45 4.26 -51.39
CA THR A 162 -4.70 5.51 -51.30
C THR A 162 -3.28 5.27 -50.81
N SER A 163 -2.38 6.19 -51.12
CA SER A 163 -1.02 6.18 -50.59
C SER A 163 -0.51 7.57 -50.25
N GLU A 164 0.30 7.65 -49.20
CA GLU A 164 0.94 8.89 -48.77
C GLU A 164 2.44 8.74 -48.50
N PHE A 165 3.18 9.82 -48.71
CA PHE A 165 4.58 9.92 -48.31
C PHE A 165 4.69 10.74 -47.02
N LYS A 166 5.11 10.08 -45.92
CA LYS A 166 5.36 10.68 -44.59
C LYS A 166 6.55 9.98 -43.95
N GLU A 167 7.34 10.72 -43.16
CA GLU A 167 8.51 10.17 -42.43
C GLU A 167 9.50 9.40 -43.34
N HIS A 168 9.72 9.92 -44.55
CA HIS A 168 10.57 9.30 -45.58
C HIS A 168 10.15 7.87 -45.99
N LYS A 169 8.88 7.50 -45.78
CA LYS A 169 8.29 6.23 -46.20
C LYS A 169 7.00 6.45 -46.99
N VAL A 170 6.76 5.59 -47.98
CA VAL A 170 5.47 5.51 -48.69
C VAL A 170 4.59 4.52 -47.95
N LYS A 171 3.44 4.99 -47.45
CA LYS A 171 2.48 4.20 -46.69
C LYS A 171 1.17 4.11 -47.45
N GLU A 172 0.72 2.89 -47.69
CA GLU A 172 -0.56 2.57 -48.33
C GLU A 172 -1.69 2.46 -47.31
N THR A 173 -2.92 2.65 -47.78
CA THR A 173 -4.14 2.34 -47.05
C THR A 173 -5.21 1.93 -48.05
N TYR A 174 -5.94 0.85 -47.77
CA TYR A 174 -6.98 0.38 -48.66
C TYR A 174 -8.14 -0.30 -47.93
N ILE A 175 -9.28 -0.38 -48.63
CA ILE A 175 -10.45 -1.18 -48.26
C ILE A 175 -10.58 -2.25 -49.33
N LEU A 176 -10.55 -3.54 -48.95
CA LEU A 176 -10.68 -4.67 -49.88
C LEU A 176 -11.99 -5.41 -49.62
N ILE A 177 -12.89 -5.43 -50.60
CA ILE A 177 -14.19 -6.11 -50.52
C ILE A 177 -14.13 -7.34 -51.41
N GLY A 178 -14.31 -8.52 -50.80
CA GLY A 178 -14.47 -9.76 -51.54
C GLY A 178 -15.93 -9.97 -51.93
N VAL A 179 -16.18 -10.08 -53.23
CA VAL A 179 -17.49 -10.27 -53.82
C VAL A 179 -17.58 -11.73 -54.26
N SER A 180 -18.02 -12.58 -53.32
CA SER A 180 -18.05 -14.03 -53.48
C SER A 180 -19.32 -14.49 -54.22
N LYS A 181 -19.34 -15.74 -54.69
CA LYS A 181 -20.49 -16.32 -55.39
C LYS A 181 -21.76 -16.44 -54.52
N LYS A 182 -21.68 -16.44 -53.18
CA LYS A 182 -22.80 -16.73 -52.26
C LYS A 182 -23.49 -15.42 -51.83
N GLY A 183 -24.78 -15.27 -52.08
CA GLY A 183 -25.54 -14.02 -51.93
C GLY A 183 -25.53 -13.15 -53.20
N TYR A 184 -24.34 -12.89 -53.78
CA TYR A 184 -24.20 -11.99 -54.93
C TYR A 184 -24.69 -12.58 -56.25
N GLU A 185 -24.86 -13.90 -56.39
CA GLU A 185 -25.43 -14.55 -57.58
C GLU A 185 -26.84 -14.03 -57.88
N LYS A 186 -27.59 -13.64 -56.84
CA LYS A 186 -28.95 -13.10 -56.92
C LYS A 186 -29.01 -11.59 -57.20
N ALA A 187 -27.89 -10.88 -57.08
CA ALA A 187 -27.84 -9.43 -57.30
C ALA A 187 -27.94 -9.09 -58.79
N SER A 188 -28.98 -8.36 -59.19
CA SER A 188 -29.22 -7.99 -60.59
C SER A 188 -28.75 -6.58 -60.95
N SER A 189 -28.44 -5.76 -59.93
CA SER A 189 -27.97 -4.38 -60.06
C SER A 189 -26.85 -4.08 -59.07
N ALA A 190 -26.14 -2.96 -59.30
CA ALA A 190 -25.12 -2.45 -58.37
C ALA A 190 -25.70 -2.18 -56.96
N ILE A 191 -26.97 -1.75 -56.90
CA ILE A 191 -27.70 -1.52 -55.64
C ILE A 191 -27.94 -2.86 -54.93
N ASP A 192 -28.33 -3.91 -55.67
CA ASP A 192 -28.52 -5.24 -55.09
C ASP A 192 -27.20 -5.81 -54.56
N ALA A 193 -26.11 -5.66 -55.30
CA ALA A 193 -24.79 -6.12 -54.88
C ALA A 193 -24.32 -5.39 -53.62
N TRP A 194 -24.48 -4.05 -53.57
CA TRP A 194 -24.17 -3.28 -52.36
C TRP A 194 -25.09 -3.67 -51.18
N ASN A 195 -26.37 -3.93 -51.43
CA ASN A 195 -27.30 -4.40 -50.40
C ASN A 195 -26.91 -5.79 -49.85
N VAL A 196 -26.43 -6.70 -50.70
CA VAL A 196 -25.88 -7.99 -50.27
C VAL A 196 -24.67 -7.74 -49.37
N TRP A 197 -23.75 -6.87 -49.77
CA TRP A 197 -22.60 -6.51 -48.93
C TRP A 197 -23.01 -5.93 -47.56
N GLN A 198 -23.96 -5.01 -47.54
CA GLN A 198 -24.41 -4.36 -46.30
C GLN A 198 -25.24 -5.28 -45.40
N LYS A 199 -26.13 -6.10 -45.97
CA LYS A 199 -27.07 -6.94 -45.20
C LYS A 199 -26.49 -8.31 -44.84
N ASP A 200 -25.88 -9.00 -45.80
CA ASP A 200 -25.44 -10.38 -45.63
C ASP A 200 -23.98 -10.46 -45.16
N TYR A 201 -23.16 -9.46 -45.52
CA TYR A 201 -21.75 -9.35 -45.13
C TYR A 201 -21.48 -8.22 -44.13
N HIS A 202 -22.54 -7.57 -43.62
CA HIS A 202 -22.48 -6.52 -42.60
C HIS A 202 -21.57 -5.32 -42.93
N GLY A 203 -21.34 -5.04 -44.20
CA GLY A 203 -20.43 -3.95 -44.63
C GLY A 203 -18.96 -4.19 -44.28
N GLU A 204 -18.58 -5.42 -43.89
CA GLU A 204 -17.19 -5.75 -43.57
C GLU A 204 -16.31 -5.81 -44.82
N HIS A 205 -15.05 -5.41 -44.67
CA HIS A 205 -14.00 -5.54 -45.68
C HIS A 205 -12.83 -6.36 -45.12
N ALA A 206 -12.10 -7.02 -46.01
CA ALA A 206 -10.93 -7.79 -45.67
C ALA A 206 -9.84 -6.89 -45.05
N PRO A 207 -9.28 -7.24 -43.89
CA PRO A 207 -8.28 -6.42 -43.19
C PRO A 207 -6.91 -6.41 -43.89
N PHE A 208 -6.67 -7.37 -44.77
CA PHE A 208 -5.46 -7.52 -45.60
C PHE A 208 -5.79 -8.44 -46.77
N GLY A 209 -4.89 -8.56 -47.75
CA GLY A 209 -5.07 -9.50 -48.86
C GLY A 209 -4.60 -9.00 -50.22
N LEU A 210 -4.31 -7.69 -50.36
CA LEU A 210 -4.01 -7.08 -51.65
C LEU A 210 -2.51 -6.92 -51.90
N PHE A 211 -1.75 -6.35 -50.97
CA PHE A 211 -0.35 -5.92 -51.19
C PHE A 211 0.68 -6.52 -50.22
N GLU A 212 0.24 -7.34 -49.28
CA GLU A 212 1.11 -8.04 -48.33
C GLU A 212 1.90 -9.19 -49.02
N ASP A 213 2.66 -10.00 -48.26
CA ASP A 213 3.47 -11.15 -48.75
C ASP A 213 2.66 -12.32 -49.38
N ASN A 214 1.49 -12.03 -49.95
CA ASN A 214 0.69 -12.98 -50.71
C ASN A 214 1.32 -13.22 -52.08
N ALA A 215 1.22 -14.45 -52.58
CA ALA A 215 1.53 -14.73 -53.97
C ALA A 215 0.67 -13.86 -54.90
N PRO A 216 1.21 -13.37 -56.03
CA PRO A 216 0.42 -12.60 -56.98
C PRO A 216 -0.80 -13.42 -57.42
N TYR A 217 -1.93 -12.75 -57.66
CA TYR A 217 -3.23 -13.34 -58.01
C TYR A 217 -3.95 -14.12 -56.89
N GLU A 218 -3.35 -14.30 -55.70
CA GLU A 218 -3.99 -14.91 -54.53
C GLU A 218 -4.58 -13.87 -53.56
N ILE A 219 -5.45 -13.01 -54.10
CA ILE A 219 -6.05 -11.90 -53.34
C ILE A 219 -6.92 -12.45 -52.21
N GLY A 220 -6.72 -11.93 -50.99
CA GLY A 220 -7.48 -12.33 -49.80
C GLY A 220 -7.03 -13.61 -49.08
N LYS A 221 -6.01 -14.32 -49.58
CA LYS A 221 -5.58 -15.63 -49.04
C LYS A 221 -4.43 -15.58 -48.02
N LYS A 222 -4.15 -14.42 -47.41
CA LYS A 222 -3.06 -14.29 -46.43
C LYS A 222 -3.31 -15.15 -45.19
N LYS A 223 -2.30 -15.92 -44.79
CA LYS A 223 -2.28 -16.57 -43.47
C LYS A 223 -1.81 -15.57 -42.42
N VAL A 224 -2.61 -15.35 -41.38
CA VAL A 224 -2.16 -14.58 -40.20
C VAL A 224 -1.36 -15.51 -39.31
N THR A 225 -0.08 -15.22 -39.15
CA THR A 225 0.85 -15.98 -38.30
C THR A 225 1.17 -15.19 -37.03
N LEU A 226 1.92 -15.81 -36.10
CA LEU A 226 2.35 -15.16 -34.87
C LEU A 226 3.13 -13.85 -35.13
N ASP A 227 3.97 -13.83 -36.17
CA ASP A 227 4.75 -12.65 -36.60
C ASP A 227 3.89 -11.51 -37.14
N SER A 228 2.64 -11.80 -37.51
CA SER A 228 1.69 -10.77 -37.97
C SER A 228 1.10 -9.96 -36.82
N LEU A 229 1.27 -10.41 -35.56
CA LEU A 229 0.73 -9.75 -34.38
C LEU A 229 1.64 -8.62 -33.89
N LYS A 230 1.04 -7.56 -33.35
CA LYS A 230 1.78 -6.45 -32.76
C LYS A 230 1.90 -6.63 -31.24
N PRO A 231 3.06 -6.37 -30.61
CA PRO A 231 3.12 -6.25 -29.16
C PRO A 231 2.08 -5.25 -28.67
N ILE A 232 1.47 -5.53 -27.53
CA ILE A 232 0.53 -4.60 -26.92
C ILE A 232 1.32 -3.58 -26.08
N ASN A 233 1.21 -2.30 -26.43
CA ASN A 233 1.89 -1.22 -25.72
C ASN A 233 0.93 -0.52 -24.75
N GLU A 234 1.46 0.20 -23.77
CA GLU A 234 0.68 0.82 -22.67
C GLU A 234 -0.48 1.72 -23.15
N SER A 235 -0.28 2.50 -24.21
CA SER A 235 -1.33 3.35 -24.80
C SER A 235 -2.49 2.55 -25.41
N ASP A 236 -2.23 1.35 -25.93
CA ASP A 236 -3.23 0.48 -26.56
C ASP A 236 -4.14 -0.19 -25.52
N LEU A 237 -3.65 -0.35 -24.29
CA LEU A 237 -4.31 -1.07 -23.22
C LEU A 237 -5.51 -0.30 -22.66
N LYS A 238 -5.34 1.00 -22.42
CA LYS A 238 -6.39 1.89 -21.93
C LYS A 238 -7.54 2.04 -22.92
N SER A 239 -7.22 2.20 -24.20
CA SER A 239 -8.21 2.27 -25.28
C SER A 239 -9.08 1.01 -25.31
N LYS A 240 -8.47 -0.18 -25.17
CA LYS A 240 -9.19 -1.46 -25.19
C LYS A 240 -10.10 -1.69 -23.98
N TYR A 241 -9.72 -1.23 -22.79
CA TYR A 241 -10.59 -1.31 -21.61
C TYR A 241 -11.87 -0.48 -21.79
N HIS A 242 -11.72 0.78 -22.21
CA HIS A 242 -12.85 1.64 -22.49
C HIS A 242 -13.73 1.11 -23.63
N GLU A 243 -13.11 0.54 -24.67
CA GLU A 243 -13.81 -0.10 -25.77
C GLU A 243 -14.64 -1.31 -25.27
N PHE A 244 -14.04 -2.19 -24.45
CA PHE A 244 -14.75 -3.30 -23.81
C PHE A 244 -15.98 -2.84 -23.01
N ALA A 245 -15.80 -1.86 -22.10
CA ALA A 245 -16.90 -1.32 -21.29
C ALA A 245 -17.98 -0.64 -22.14
N THR A 246 -17.60 -0.09 -23.29
CA THR A 246 -18.53 0.53 -24.25
C THR A 246 -19.32 -0.53 -25.02
N ILE A 247 -18.68 -1.61 -25.45
CA ILE A 247 -19.34 -2.75 -26.12
C ILE A 247 -20.44 -3.33 -25.22
N LEU A 248 -20.15 -3.55 -23.93
CA LEU A 248 -21.15 -4.07 -22.99
C LEU A 248 -22.35 -3.13 -22.82
N ARG A 249 -22.11 -1.82 -22.78
CA ARG A 249 -23.17 -0.80 -22.66
C ARG A 249 -24.03 -0.71 -23.91
N GLN A 250 -23.42 -0.73 -25.10
CA GLN A 250 -24.13 -0.64 -26.38
C GLN A 250 -25.07 -1.82 -26.61
N HIS A 251 -24.71 -3.00 -26.11
CA HIS A 251 -25.43 -4.24 -26.35
C HIS A 251 -26.29 -4.73 -25.18
N ASN A 252 -26.50 -3.88 -24.15
CA ASN A 252 -27.30 -4.20 -22.96
C ASN A 252 -26.93 -5.55 -22.32
N VAL A 253 -25.64 -5.91 -22.30
CA VAL A 253 -25.18 -7.16 -21.69
C VAL A 253 -25.38 -7.09 -20.18
N SER A 254 -26.40 -7.78 -19.67
CA SER A 254 -26.71 -7.85 -18.23
C SER A 254 -25.77 -8.81 -17.51
N GLY A 255 -25.23 -8.41 -16.36
CA GLY A 255 -24.35 -9.26 -15.54
C GLY A 255 -22.88 -9.12 -15.90
N ARG A 256 -22.19 -8.14 -15.28
CA ARG A 256 -20.75 -7.90 -15.48
C ARG A 256 -19.90 -9.14 -15.19
N GLU A 257 -20.31 -9.99 -14.25
CA GLU A 257 -19.57 -11.20 -13.90
C GLU A 257 -19.56 -12.23 -15.03
N ASN A 258 -20.69 -12.42 -15.73
CA ASN A 258 -20.79 -13.36 -16.85
C ASN A 258 -19.94 -12.87 -18.02
N ALA A 259 -20.08 -11.60 -18.41
CA ALA A 259 -19.28 -11.01 -19.47
C ALA A 259 -17.77 -11.10 -19.20
N PHE A 260 -17.38 -10.94 -17.93
CA PHE A 260 -16.00 -11.11 -17.51
C PHE A 260 -15.51 -12.57 -17.64
N ASP A 261 -16.30 -13.55 -17.19
CA ASP A 261 -15.96 -14.97 -17.37
C ASP A 261 -15.77 -15.34 -18.85
N LYS A 262 -16.63 -14.84 -19.75
CA LYS A 262 -16.49 -15.05 -21.20
C LYS A 262 -15.24 -14.38 -21.78
N LEU A 263 -14.87 -13.20 -21.25
CA LEU A 263 -13.61 -12.55 -21.61
C LEU A 263 -12.40 -13.41 -21.20
N ILE A 264 -12.41 -14.04 -20.02
CA ILE A 264 -11.33 -14.94 -19.59
C ILE A 264 -11.23 -16.17 -20.48
N ASN A 265 -12.36 -16.74 -20.90
CA ASN A 265 -12.38 -17.84 -21.87
C ASN A 265 -11.72 -17.42 -23.20
N LEU A 266 -12.01 -16.21 -23.71
CA LEU A 266 -11.39 -15.69 -24.93
C LEU A 266 -9.88 -15.46 -24.77
N LEU A 267 -9.44 -14.89 -23.65
CA LEU A 267 -8.02 -14.72 -23.36
C LEU A 267 -7.30 -16.06 -23.27
N LEU A 268 -7.93 -17.07 -22.67
CA LEU A 268 -7.41 -18.44 -22.63
C LEU A 268 -7.26 -19.02 -24.04
N CYS A 269 -8.26 -18.88 -24.92
CA CYS A 269 -8.18 -19.31 -26.31
C CYS A 269 -7.02 -18.64 -27.04
N LYS A 270 -6.87 -17.33 -26.86
CA LYS A 270 -5.82 -16.57 -27.52
C LYS A 270 -4.42 -16.95 -27.02
N VAL A 271 -4.23 -17.07 -25.71
CA VAL A 271 -2.97 -17.54 -25.11
C VAL A 271 -2.65 -18.96 -25.56
N SER A 272 -3.66 -19.84 -25.66
CA SER A 272 -3.52 -21.19 -26.20
C SER A 272 -3.04 -21.17 -27.65
N ASP A 273 -3.70 -20.39 -28.50
CA ASP A 273 -3.38 -20.27 -29.93
C ASP A 273 -1.96 -19.72 -30.13
N GLU A 274 -1.59 -18.64 -29.45
CA GLU A 274 -0.23 -18.08 -29.53
C GLU A 274 0.83 -19.08 -29.08
N LYS A 275 0.65 -19.74 -27.94
CA LYS A 275 1.61 -20.70 -27.39
C LYS A 275 1.83 -21.89 -28.32
N ASN A 276 0.77 -22.41 -28.91
CA ASN A 276 0.84 -23.54 -29.84
C ASN A 276 1.58 -23.19 -31.14
N ASN A 277 1.48 -21.94 -31.57
CA ASN A 277 2.19 -21.42 -32.74
C ASN A 277 3.61 -20.92 -32.40
N SER A 278 3.98 -20.76 -31.12
CA SER A 278 5.36 -20.43 -30.68
C SER A 278 6.33 -21.63 -30.66
N ILE A 279 5.86 -22.85 -30.98
CA ILE A 279 6.71 -24.05 -31.03
C ILE A 279 7.44 -24.06 -32.39
N LYS A 280 8.78 -24.24 -32.39
CA LYS A 280 9.66 -24.14 -33.58
C LYS A 280 9.18 -24.86 -34.86
N ASP A 281 8.49 -26.00 -34.74
CA ASP A 281 7.98 -26.75 -35.90
C ASP A 281 6.65 -26.19 -36.47
N LYS A 282 6.07 -25.16 -35.83
CA LYS A 282 4.75 -24.58 -36.12
C LYS A 282 4.76 -23.05 -36.29
N GLU A 283 5.91 -22.38 -36.30
CA GLU A 283 6.03 -20.91 -36.39
C GLU A 283 5.32 -20.28 -37.62
N ASN A 284 4.97 -21.07 -38.63
CA ASN A 284 4.24 -20.66 -39.84
C ASN A 284 2.78 -21.18 -39.93
N GLN A 285 2.20 -21.69 -38.84
CA GLN A 285 0.79 -22.07 -38.80
C GLN A 285 -0.12 -20.83 -38.66
N GLU A 286 -1.32 -20.95 -39.22
CA GLU A 286 -2.32 -19.89 -39.20
C GLU A 286 -3.00 -19.81 -37.84
N LEU A 287 -3.10 -18.61 -37.28
CA LEU A 287 -3.78 -18.34 -36.01
C LEU A 287 -5.28 -18.62 -36.13
N GLN A 288 -5.80 -19.44 -35.20
CA GLN A 288 -7.19 -19.86 -35.18
C GLN A 288 -8.11 -18.85 -34.45
N PHE A 289 -7.54 -18.00 -33.57
CA PHE A 289 -8.26 -16.93 -32.85
C PHE A 289 -8.57 -15.71 -33.76
N PHE A 290 -8.18 -15.73 -35.03
CA PHE A 290 -8.32 -14.61 -35.95
C PHE A 290 -9.61 -14.69 -36.80
N TRP A 291 -10.43 -13.63 -36.77
CA TRP A 291 -11.58 -13.46 -37.68
C TRP A 291 -11.16 -12.79 -38.98
N LYS A 292 -11.38 -13.47 -40.10
CA LYS A 292 -10.94 -13.08 -41.44
C LYS A 292 -11.96 -12.20 -42.19
N GLY A 293 -13.17 -12.03 -41.65
CA GLY A 293 -14.28 -11.35 -42.32
C GLY A 293 -15.30 -12.33 -42.91
N PHE A 294 -16.55 -11.90 -43.08
CA PHE A 294 -17.66 -12.74 -43.60
C PHE A 294 -17.43 -13.33 -45.00
N THR A 295 -16.50 -12.77 -45.77
CA THR A 295 -16.07 -13.32 -47.05
C THR A 295 -15.32 -14.65 -46.89
N PHE A 296 -14.46 -14.74 -45.86
CA PHE A 296 -13.53 -15.86 -45.68
C PHE A 296 -13.89 -16.77 -44.50
N ASP A 297 -14.71 -16.29 -43.57
CA ASP A 297 -15.15 -17.02 -42.40
C ASP A 297 -16.68 -17.08 -42.28
N GLU A 298 -17.18 -18.21 -41.77
CA GLU A 298 -18.58 -18.38 -41.41
C GLU A 298 -18.73 -18.32 -39.87
N PRO A 299 -19.76 -17.63 -39.32
CA PRO A 299 -19.92 -17.45 -37.87
C PRO A 299 -19.86 -18.75 -37.05
N LEU A 300 -20.57 -19.80 -37.49
CA LEU A 300 -20.60 -21.09 -36.80
C LEU A 300 -19.22 -21.78 -36.77
N LYS A 301 -18.48 -21.72 -37.89
CA LYS A 301 -17.13 -22.28 -37.99
C LYS A 301 -16.13 -21.52 -37.13
N PHE A 302 -16.28 -20.21 -37.01
CA PHE A 302 -15.43 -19.43 -36.12
C PHE A 302 -15.71 -19.73 -34.64
N CYS A 303 -16.98 -19.83 -34.25
CA CYS A 303 -17.34 -20.32 -32.91
C CYS A 303 -16.73 -21.71 -32.63
N ASP A 304 -16.73 -22.61 -33.63
CA ASP A 304 -16.07 -23.92 -33.50
C ASP A 304 -14.57 -23.82 -33.27
N ARG A 305 -13.86 -22.96 -34.02
CA ARG A 305 -12.43 -22.71 -33.78
C ARG A 305 -12.18 -22.21 -32.35
N LEU A 306 -12.98 -21.26 -31.88
CA LEU A 306 -12.86 -20.74 -30.51
C LEU A 306 -13.11 -21.82 -29.45
N GLN A 307 -14.10 -22.69 -29.67
CA GLN A 307 -14.44 -23.77 -28.75
C GLN A 307 -13.37 -24.86 -28.71
N GLN A 308 -12.74 -25.17 -29.85
CA GLN A 308 -11.58 -26.07 -29.92
C GLN A 308 -10.37 -25.50 -29.17
N LEU A 309 -10.05 -24.22 -29.40
CA LEU A 309 -8.99 -23.52 -28.66
C LEU A 309 -9.26 -23.50 -27.16
N TYR A 310 -10.53 -23.33 -26.76
CA TYR A 310 -10.94 -23.37 -25.37
C TYR A 310 -10.74 -24.77 -24.76
N GLN A 311 -11.25 -25.82 -25.42
CA GLN A 311 -11.08 -27.21 -24.99
C GLN A 311 -9.59 -27.55 -24.84
N GLN A 312 -8.77 -27.16 -25.82
CA GLN A 312 -7.33 -27.36 -25.78
C GLN A 312 -6.69 -26.58 -24.62
N GLY A 313 -7.02 -25.29 -24.45
CA GLY A 313 -6.50 -24.47 -23.38
C GLY A 313 -6.88 -25.01 -21.98
N MET A 314 -8.13 -25.43 -21.80
CA MET A 314 -8.60 -26.04 -20.55
C MET A 314 -7.85 -27.33 -20.23
N LYS A 315 -7.65 -28.19 -21.23
CA LYS A 315 -6.90 -29.43 -21.06
C LYS A 315 -5.42 -29.20 -20.77
N GLU A 316 -4.76 -28.36 -21.57
CA GLU A 316 -3.32 -28.12 -21.43
C GLU A 316 -2.97 -27.32 -20.18
N PHE A 317 -3.82 -26.37 -19.78
CA PHE A 317 -3.48 -25.41 -18.73
C PHE A 317 -4.10 -25.72 -17.38
N LEU A 318 -5.28 -26.34 -17.36
CA LEU A 318 -6.01 -26.68 -16.14
C LEU A 318 -6.16 -28.20 -15.95
N ASN A 319 -5.73 -29.01 -16.91
CA ASN A 319 -5.84 -30.47 -16.89
C ASN A 319 -7.31 -30.92 -16.74
N GLU A 320 -8.21 -30.20 -17.43
CA GLU A 320 -9.65 -30.47 -17.46
C GLU A 320 -10.09 -30.83 -18.87
N ASP A 321 -10.78 -31.97 -19.01
CA ASP A 321 -11.41 -32.36 -20.27
C ASP A 321 -12.78 -31.68 -20.38
N ILE A 322 -12.91 -30.74 -21.32
CA ILE A 322 -14.19 -30.12 -21.67
C ILE A 322 -14.89 -30.96 -22.73
N THR A 323 -16.17 -31.25 -22.51
CA THR A 323 -17.01 -31.94 -23.50
C THR A 323 -17.32 -31.00 -24.64
N TYR A 324 -16.74 -31.25 -25.81
CA TYR A 324 -17.05 -30.56 -27.06
C TYR A 324 -17.19 -31.57 -28.18
N ILE A 325 -18.18 -31.36 -29.05
CA ILE A 325 -18.45 -32.19 -30.22
C ILE A 325 -18.22 -31.34 -31.47
N SER A 326 -17.17 -31.64 -32.22
CA SER A 326 -16.86 -30.97 -33.50
C SER A 326 -17.86 -31.35 -34.60
N GLU A 327 -18.01 -30.48 -35.61
CA GLU A 327 -18.81 -30.79 -36.80
C GLU A 327 -18.29 -32.04 -37.53
N GLU A 328 -16.96 -32.23 -37.55
CA GLU A 328 -16.33 -33.41 -38.13
C GLU A 328 -16.78 -34.69 -37.42
N GLN A 329 -16.77 -34.74 -36.08
CA GLN A 329 -17.24 -35.90 -35.31
C GLN A 329 -18.71 -36.25 -35.60
N ILE A 330 -19.55 -35.23 -35.81
CA ILE A 330 -20.95 -35.44 -36.22
C ILE A 330 -20.97 -36.09 -37.61
N GLU A 331 -20.23 -35.54 -38.58
CA GLU A 331 -20.15 -36.10 -39.93
C GLU A 331 -19.59 -37.53 -39.95
N GLU A 332 -18.59 -37.82 -39.12
CA GLU A 332 -18.02 -39.16 -38.96
C GLU A 332 -19.02 -40.15 -38.39
N ALA A 333 -19.80 -39.76 -37.38
CA ALA A 333 -20.87 -40.58 -36.84
C ALA A 333 -21.90 -40.97 -37.91
N PHE A 334 -22.11 -40.10 -38.90
CA PHE A 334 -23.00 -40.36 -40.04
C PHE A 334 -22.30 -41.00 -41.25
N LYS A 335 -20.97 -41.15 -41.29
CA LYS A 335 -20.26 -41.87 -42.38
C LYS A 335 -20.70 -43.34 -42.46
N LEU A 336 -21.16 -43.93 -41.36
CA LEU A 336 -21.70 -45.30 -41.30
C LEU A 336 -23.13 -45.41 -41.90
N PHE A 337 -23.85 -44.30 -42.07
CA PHE A 337 -25.21 -44.23 -42.63
C PHE A 337 -25.24 -44.02 -44.18
N LYS A 338 -24.16 -44.42 -44.87
CA LYS A 338 -23.72 -43.93 -46.18
C LYS A 338 -24.64 -44.11 -47.41
N ASN A 339 -25.81 -44.75 -47.32
CA ASN A 339 -26.51 -45.25 -48.52
C ASN A 339 -27.89 -44.66 -48.88
N LYS A 340 -28.33 -43.52 -48.32
CA LYS A 340 -29.52 -42.79 -48.86
C LYS A 340 -29.36 -41.27 -48.76
N LYS A 341 -29.87 -40.54 -49.77
CA LYS A 341 -30.04 -39.07 -49.76
C LYS A 341 -30.95 -38.70 -48.60
N ASN A 342 -30.36 -38.38 -47.45
CA ASN A 342 -31.10 -38.27 -46.20
C ASN A 342 -31.26 -36.80 -45.80
N GLU A 343 -32.38 -36.22 -46.19
CA GLU A 343 -32.94 -35.01 -45.55
C GLU A 343 -32.98 -35.20 -44.02
N THR A 344 -33.21 -36.43 -43.53
CA THR A 344 -33.07 -36.83 -42.12
C THR A 344 -31.69 -36.58 -41.52
N LYS A 345 -30.61 -36.76 -42.28
CA LYS A 345 -29.24 -36.46 -41.81
C LYS A 345 -29.10 -34.96 -41.60
N ASP A 346 -29.62 -34.17 -42.54
CA ASP A 346 -29.53 -32.71 -42.49
C ASP A 346 -30.42 -32.13 -41.38
N THR A 347 -31.65 -32.64 -41.18
CA THR A 347 -32.51 -32.26 -40.05
C THR A 347 -31.91 -32.65 -38.69
N ILE A 348 -31.31 -33.84 -38.57
CA ILE A 348 -30.67 -34.26 -37.32
C ILE A 348 -29.43 -33.41 -37.03
N LYS A 349 -28.61 -33.12 -38.05
CA LYS A 349 -27.50 -32.17 -37.92
C LYS A 349 -27.98 -30.80 -37.48
N GLU A 350 -29.13 -30.35 -37.98
CA GLU A 350 -29.73 -29.09 -37.57
C GLU A 350 -30.09 -29.13 -36.07
N TYR A 351 -30.70 -30.20 -35.55
CA TYR A 351 -30.96 -30.35 -34.11
C TYR A 351 -29.68 -30.39 -33.27
N PHE A 352 -28.64 -31.08 -33.73
CA PHE A 352 -27.33 -31.06 -33.05
C PHE A 352 -26.70 -29.67 -33.08
N THR A 353 -26.83 -28.93 -34.18
CA THR A 353 -26.37 -27.55 -34.32
C THR A 353 -27.11 -26.64 -33.32
N GLN A 354 -28.43 -26.79 -33.19
CA GLN A 354 -29.22 -26.05 -32.21
C GLN A 354 -28.79 -26.36 -30.78
N LEU A 355 -28.60 -27.63 -30.43
CA LEU A 355 -28.09 -28.01 -29.10
C LEU A 355 -26.67 -27.47 -28.85
N LYS A 356 -25.82 -27.47 -29.87
CA LYS A 356 -24.41 -27.06 -29.75
C LYS A 356 -24.22 -25.56 -29.61
N TYR A 357 -24.94 -24.74 -30.40
CA TYR A 357 -24.72 -23.29 -30.43
C TYR A 357 -25.85 -22.46 -29.83
N TYR A 358 -27.07 -23.01 -29.76
CA TYR A 358 -28.24 -22.32 -29.21
C TYR A 358 -28.64 -22.83 -27.81
N SER A 359 -27.76 -23.61 -27.16
CA SER A 359 -27.83 -23.92 -25.74
C SER A 359 -26.50 -23.56 -25.06
N SER A 360 -26.51 -23.32 -23.74
CA SER A 360 -25.38 -22.90 -22.87
C SER A 360 -23.99 -22.89 -23.54
N ASN A 361 -23.65 -21.78 -24.19
CA ASN A 361 -22.42 -21.60 -24.97
C ASN A 361 -21.33 -20.91 -24.12
N ASP A 362 -20.10 -21.42 -24.15
CA ASP A 362 -18.94 -20.88 -23.40
C ASP A 362 -18.53 -19.45 -23.79
N PHE A 363 -19.12 -18.92 -24.87
CA PHE A 363 -18.93 -17.56 -25.40
C PHE A 363 -20.26 -16.79 -25.55
N ALA A 364 -21.31 -17.19 -24.82
CA ALA A 364 -22.57 -16.45 -24.72
C ALA A 364 -22.44 -15.26 -23.75
N PHE A 365 -22.27 -14.06 -24.30
CA PHE A 365 -22.37 -12.79 -23.57
C PHE A 365 -23.82 -12.42 -23.27
N ILE A 366 -24.75 -12.81 -24.15
CA ILE A 366 -26.19 -12.72 -23.94
C ILE A 366 -26.83 -14.12 -24.01
N ASP A 367 -27.98 -14.31 -23.38
CA ASP A 367 -28.66 -15.62 -23.37
C ASP A 367 -29.12 -16.01 -24.78
N VAL A 368 -28.48 -17.03 -25.36
CA VAL A 368 -28.81 -17.56 -26.69
C VAL A 368 -29.73 -18.76 -26.55
N HIS A 369 -30.91 -18.69 -27.15
CA HIS A 369 -31.87 -19.80 -27.24
C HIS A 369 -32.54 -19.92 -28.62
N ASN A 370 -32.09 -19.12 -29.59
CA ASN A 370 -32.54 -19.16 -30.99
C ASN A 370 -31.50 -18.50 -31.91
N GLU A 371 -31.72 -18.58 -33.23
CA GLU A 371 -30.81 -18.03 -34.24
C GLU A 371 -30.67 -16.49 -34.19
N GLU A 372 -31.75 -15.77 -33.88
CA GLU A 372 -31.70 -14.30 -33.81
C GLU A 372 -30.79 -13.82 -32.67
N LEU A 373 -30.92 -14.45 -31.51
CA LEU A 373 -30.07 -14.18 -30.35
C LEU A 373 -28.64 -14.67 -30.57
N PHE A 374 -28.45 -15.75 -31.34
CA PHE A 374 -27.11 -16.16 -31.76
C PHE A 374 -26.44 -15.07 -32.59
N LYS A 375 -27.15 -14.49 -33.57
CA LYS A 375 -26.61 -13.39 -34.40
C LYS A 375 -26.24 -12.17 -33.54
N LYS A 376 -27.10 -11.78 -32.59
CA LYS A 376 -26.81 -10.70 -31.64
C LYS A 376 -25.60 -11.02 -30.75
N ASN A 377 -25.52 -12.23 -30.22
CA ASN A 377 -24.39 -12.66 -29.40
C ASN A 377 -23.09 -12.69 -30.21
N PHE A 378 -23.15 -13.18 -31.44
CA PHE A 378 -22.00 -13.24 -32.34
C PHE A 378 -21.47 -11.84 -32.66
N GLU A 379 -22.34 -10.84 -32.81
CA GLU A 379 -21.90 -9.45 -32.97
C GLU A 379 -21.08 -8.95 -31.77
N VAL A 380 -21.54 -9.26 -30.54
CA VAL A 380 -20.82 -8.93 -29.31
C VAL A 380 -19.50 -9.70 -29.25
N LEU A 381 -19.53 -11.01 -29.45
CA LEU A 381 -18.36 -11.89 -29.47
C LEU A 381 -17.31 -11.41 -30.48
N LEU A 382 -17.73 -11.04 -31.68
CA LEU A 382 -16.84 -10.57 -32.73
C LEU A 382 -16.16 -9.26 -32.35
N LYS A 383 -16.91 -8.31 -31.76
CA LYS A 383 -16.34 -7.08 -31.19
C LYS A 383 -15.29 -7.42 -30.12
N MET A 384 -15.59 -8.38 -29.23
CA MET A 384 -14.64 -8.83 -28.18
C MET A 384 -13.39 -9.51 -28.73
N VAL A 385 -13.50 -10.35 -29.77
CA VAL A 385 -12.35 -10.97 -30.44
C VAL A 385 -11.48 -9.91 -31.10
N LYS A 386 -12.09 -8.97 -31.83
CA LYS A 386 -11.38 -7.91 -32.55
C LYS A 386 -10.57 -7.01 -31.61
N LEU A 387 -10.98 -6.87 -30.34
CA LEU A 387 -10.19 -6.18 -29.31
C LEU A 387 -8.78 -6.76 -29.16
N PHE A 388 -8.61 -8.08 -29.29
CA PHE A 388 -7.34 -8.74 -28.96
C PHE A 388 -6.68 -9.44 -30.15
N GLN A 389 -7.41 -9.77 -31.23
CA GLN A 389 -6.88 -10.64 -32.29
C GLN A 389 -5.58 -10.14 -32.95
N ASN A 390 -5.36 -8.82 -33.02
CA ASN A 390 -4.18 -8.22 -33.66
C ASN A 390 -2.98 -8.02 -32.70
N ASN A 391 -3.17 -8.29 -31.41
CA ASN A 391 -2.17 -8.04 -30.37
C ASN A 391 -1.50 -9.34 -29.93
N LYS A 392 -0.19 -9.33 -29.70
CA LYS A 392 0.53 -10.44 -29.07
C LYS A 392 0.36 -10.32 -27.55
N LEU A 393 -0.11 -11.38 -26.89
CA LEU A 393 -0.31 -11.42 -25.43
C LEU A 393 0.82 -12.13 -24.70
N LEU A 394 1.49 -13.08 -25.36
CA LEU A 394 2.73 -13.69 -24.89
C LEU A 394 3.91 -12.74 -25.19
N GLU A 395 4.78 -12.49 -24.19
CA GLU A 395 6.04 -11.71 -24.31
C GLU A 395 5.94 -10.17 -24.34
N SER A 396 4.80 -9.56 -24.00
CA SER A 396 4.75 -8.11 -23.79
C SER A 396 5.47 -7.72 -22.48
N HIS A 397 6.57 -6.96 -22.62
CA HIS A 397 7.28 -6.38 -21.48
C HIS A 397 6.36 -5.40 -20.76
N GLU A 398 5.99 -5.74 -19.51
CA GLU A 398 5.08 -5.02 -18.60
C GLU A 398 3.55 -5.18 -18.87
N ASN A 399 3.01 -6.38 -18.65
CA ASN A 399 1.56 -6.67 -18.67
C ASN A 399 0.79 -6.15 -17.42
N GLN A 400 0.91 -4.86 -17.11
CA GLN A 400 0.22 -4.23 -15.97
C GLN A 400 -1.29 -3.99 -16.22
N PHE A 401 -1.69 -3.82 -17.48
CA PHE A 401 -3.09 -3.74 -17.92
C PHE A 401 -3.99 -4.82 -17.36
N LEU A 402 -3.47 -6.03 -17.22
CA LEU A 402 -4.29 -7.15 -16.77
C LEU A 402 -4.50 -7.09 -15.29
N SER A 403 -3.49 -6.73 -14.51
CA SER A 403 -3.66 -6.46 -13.08
C SER A 403 -4.74 -5.39 -12.88
N ASP A 404 -4.72 -4.32 -13.68
CA ASP A 404 -5.74 -3.26 -13.63
C ASP A 404 -7.12 -3.72 -14.17
N LEU A 405 -7.15 -4.55 -15.21
CA LEU A 405 -8.35 -5.17 -15.77
C LEU A 405 -8.99 -6.09 -14.72
N PHE A 406 -8.20 -6.97 -14.11
CA PHE A 406 -8.60 -7.87 -13.05
C PHE A 406 -9.10 -7.05 -11.86
N GLU A 407 -8.33 -6.10 -11.32
CA GLU A 407 -8.75 -5.24 -10.21
C GLU A 407 -10.06 -4.48 -10.51
N GLY A 408 -10.18 -3.85 -11.69
CA GLY A 408 -11.37 -3.08 -12.09
C GLY A 408 -12.64 -3.91 -12.30
N PHE A 409 -12.52 -5.17 -12.73
CA PHE A 409 -13.65 -6.10 -12.85
C PHE A 409 -14.00 -6.75 -11.51
N LEU A 410 -13.00 -7.11 -10.72
CA LEU A 410 -13.17 -7.78 -9.43
C LEU A 410 -13.82 -6.84 -8.40
N ASP A 411 -13.52 -5.54 -8.41
CA ASP A 411 -14.16 -4.53 -7.54
C ASP A 411 -15.65 -4.30 -7.84
N ASN A 412 -16.10 -4.57 -9.08
CA ASN A 412 -17.44 -4.27 -9.57
C ASN A 412 -18.32 -5.51 -9.85
N GLY A 413 -17.73 -6.70 -9.87
CA GLY A 413 -18.36 -7.91 -10.43
C GLY A 413 -17.97 -9.21 -9.74
N ILE A 414 -17.33 -9.18 -8.56
CA ILE A 414 -17.31 -10.36 -7.67
C ILE A 414 -17.81 -9.91 -6.30
N LYS A 415 -18.91 -10.51 -5.83
CA LYS A 415 -19.32 -10.36 -4.44
C LYS A 415 -18.25 -10.95 -3.54
N GLN A 416 -17.39 -10.10 -2.96
CA GLN A 416 -16.51 -10.47 -1.86
C GLN A 416 -17.39 -10.93 -0.69
N SER A 417 -17.44 -12.24 -0.44
CA SER A 417 -18.04 -12.79 0.78
C SER A 417 -17.17 -12.49 2.00
N GLU A 418 -17.70 -12.65 3.21
CA GLU A 418 -16.93 -12.50 4.45
C GLU A 418 -15.60 -13.28 4.37
N GLY A 419 -14.47 -12.57 4.45
CA GLY A 419 -13.12 -13.16 4.51
C GLY A 419 -12.32 -13.22 3.21
N GLN A 420 -12.86 -12.80 2.05
CA GLN A 420 -12.13 -12.79 0.77
C GLN A 420 -11.72 -11.36 0.37
N PHE A 421 -10.41 -11.09 0.29
CA PHE A 421 -9.88 -9.75 0.01
C PHE A 421 -8.74 -9.81 -1.00
N PHE A 422 -8.68 -8.82 -1.89
CA PHE A 422 -7.52 -8.64 -2.75
C PHE A 422 -6.38 -8.00 -1.97
N THR A 423 -5.16 -8.47 -2.22
CA THR A 423 -3.94 -7.91 -1.66
C THR A 423 -3.44 -6.79 -2.57
N PRO A 424 -3.40 -5.52 -2.11
CA PRO A 424 -2.86 -4.41 -2.89
C PRO A 424 -1.43 -4.67 -3.35
N LEU A 425 -1.08 -4.29 -4.58
CA LEU A 425 0.24 -4.56 -5.16
C LEU A 425 1.40 -3.98 -4.33
N VAL A 426 1.20 -2.84 -3.66
CA VAL A 426 2.20 -2.27 -2.74
C VAL A 426 2.53 -3.23 -1.60
N ILE A 427 1.51 -3.89 -1.04
CA ILE A 427 1.70 -4.89 0.02
C ILE A 427 2.33 -6.17 -0.54
N VAL A 428 1.89 -6.62 -1.72
CA VAL A 428 2.49 -7.78 -2.41
C VAL A 428 4.00 -7.57 -2.60
N LYS A 429 4.39 -6.42 -3.19
CA LYS A 429 5.78 -6.05 -3.41
C LYS A 429 6.56 -5.90 -2.10
N PHE A 430 5.97 -5.27 -1.09
CA PHE A 430 6.61 -5.15 0.23
C PHE A 430 6.96 -6.52 0.81
N ILE A 431 6.01 -7.46 0.84
CA ILE A 431 6.23 -8.79 1.42
C ILE A 431 7.28 -9.57 0.64
N ILE A 432 7.15 -9.63 -0.69
CA ILE A 432 8.08 -10.36 -1.55
C ILE A 432 9.51 -9.81 -1.39
N ASN A 433 9.66 -8.49 -1.41
CA ASN A 433 10.97 -7.82 -1.30
C ASN A 433 11.52 -7.76 0.13
N SER A 434 10.75 -8.20 1.13
CA SER A 434 11.21 -8.40 2.51
C SER A 434 11.81 -9.79 2.74
N LEU A 435 11.59 -10.74 1.82
CA LEU A 435 12.16 -12.07 1.91
C LEU A 435 13.55 -12.12 1.26
N PRO A 436 14.51 -12.87 1.85
CA PRO A 436 15.78 -13.18 1.20
C PRO A 436 15.63 -13.86 -0.17
N TYR A 437 16.56 -13.57 -1.07
CA TYR A 437 16.66 -14.26 -2.36
C TYR A 437 17.16 -15.70 -2.15
N LEU A 438 16.51 -16.66 -2.81
CA LEU A 438 16.91 -18.06 -2.85
C LEU A 438 17.16 -18.46 -4.32
N ASP A 439 18.16 -19.33 -4.57
CA ASP A 439 18.39 -19.87 -5.91
C ASP A 439 17.39 -21.01 -6.20
N LYS A 440 16.64 -20.89 -7.31
CA LYS A 440 15.64 -21.88 -7.78
C LYS A 440 14.65 -22.38 -6.71
N PRO A 441 13.98 -21.51 -5.94
CA PRO A 441 13.09 -21.94 -4.88
C PRO A 441 11.79 -22.53 -5.44
N LYS A 442 11.23 -23.49 -4.70
CA LYS A 442 9.84 -23.93 -4.83
C LYS A 442 8.96 -23.04 -3.97
N VAL A 443 8.10 -22.26 -4.62
CA VAL A 443 7.29 -21.21 -4.01
C VAL A 443 5.82 -21.65 -4.02
N LEU A 444 5.14 -21.41 -2.91
CA LEU A 444 3.72 -21.69 -2.74
C LEU A 444 2.97 -20.41 -2.39
N ASP A 445 1.82 -20.23 -3.03
CA ASP A 445 0.69 -19.48 -2.48
C ASP A 445 -0.52 -20.43 -2.42
N TYR A 446 -0.91 -20.82 -1.21
CA TYR A 446 -2.02 -21.75 -1.00
C TYR A 446 -3.41 -21.09 -0.97
N ALA A 447 -3.49 -19.79 -1.27
CA ALA A 447 -4.72 -19.01 -1.37
C ALA A 447 -4.51 -17.90 -2.40
N CYS A 448 -4.18 -18.31 -3.64
CA CYS A 448 -3.53 -17.40 -4.57
C CYS A 448 -4.44 -16.36 -5.24
N GLY A 449 -5.77 -16.52 -5.17
CA GLY A 449 -6.71 -15.61 -5.79
C GLY A 449 -6.41 -15.43 -7.28
N ALA A 450 -6.26 -14.18 -7.71
CA ALA A 450 -5.89 -13.83 -9.08
C ALA A 450 -4.39 -14.03 -9.42
N GLY A 451 -3.56 -14.49 -8.48
CA GLY A 451 -2.15 -14.82 -8.70
C GLY A 451 -1.15 -13.68 -8.51
N HIS A 452 -1.52 -12.58 -7.83
CA HIS A 452 -0.64 -11.40 -7.66
C HIS A 452 0.71 -11.74 -7.02
N PHE A 453 0.72 -12.51 -5.93
CA PHE A 453 1.97 -12.94 -5.28
C PHE A 453 2.83 -13.80 -6.20
N LEU A 454 2.22 -14.75 -6.92
CA LEU A 454 2.90 -15.67 -7.82
C LEU A 454 3.62 -14.93 -8.94
N ASN A 455 2.90 -14.01 -9.58
CA ASN A 455 3.38 -13.26 -10.73
C ASN A 455 4.48 -12.26 -10.35
N GLU A 456 4.31 -11.53 -9.25
CA GLU A 456 5.32 -10.58 -8.78
C GLU A 456 6.58 -11.32 -8.26
N TYR A 457 6.43 -12.51 -7.69
CA TYR A 457 7.58 -13.33 -7.31
C TYR A 457 8.34 -13.83 -8.55
N TYR A 458 7.63 -14.27 -9.60
CA TYR A 458 8.27 -14.70 -10.84
C TYR A 458 9.12 -13.59 -11.48
N LYS A 459 8.63 -12.34 -11.47
CA LYS A 459 9.37 -11.18 -12.00
C LYS A 459 10.75 -11.01 -11.33
N ILE A 460 10.83 -11.18 -10.01
CA ILE A 460 12.09 -11.05 -9.28
C ILE A 460 12.96 -12.32 -9.37
N ASN A 461 12.34 -13.49 -9.58
CA ASN A 461 13.05 -14.76 -9.65
C ASN A 461 12.43 -15.70 -10.69
N PRO A 462 12.74 -15.52 -12.00
CA PRO A 462 12.19 -16.36 -13.07
C PRO A 462 12.60 -17.84 -12.99
N LYS A 463 13.60 -18.17 -12.16
CA LYS A 463 14.08 -19.53 -11.93
C LYS A 463 13.23 -20.31 -10.91
N ALA A 464 12.28 -19.66 -10.24
CA ALA A 464 11.45 -20.28 -9.21
C ALA A 464 10.42 -21.26 -9.79
N SER A 465 10.18 -22.36 -9.07
CA SER A 465 9.07 -23.28 -9.35
C SER A 465 7.84 -22.84 -8.56
N ILE A 466 6.89 -22.19 -9.22
CA ILE A 466 5.78 -21.50 -8.57
C ILE A 466 4.50 -22.35 -8.61
N VAL A 467 3.86 -22.50 -7.44
CA VAL A 467 2.60 -23.24 -7.27
C VAL A 467 1.56 -22.37 -6.57
N GLY A 468 0.36 -22.29 -7.16
CA GLY A 468 -0.81 -21.63 -6.58
C GLY A 468 -1.92 -22.64 -6.27
N ILE A 469 -2.66 -22.45 -5.18
CA ILE A 469 -3.91 -23.18 -4.90
C ILE A 469 -5.04 -22.17 -4.75
N GLU A 470 -6.14 -22.40 -5.45
CA GLU A 470 -7.33 -21.55 -5.40
C GLU A 470 -8.61 -22.41 -5.38
N LYS A 471 -9.54 -22.09 -4.48
CA LYS A 471 -10.77 -22.85 -4.24
C LYS A 471 -11.91 -22.40 -5.14
N GLU A 472 -11.87 -21.17 -5.65
CA GLU A 472 -12.87 -20.64 -6.58
C GLU A 472 -12.41 -20.82 -8.03
N TYR A 473 -13.30 -21.38 -8.86
CA TYR A 473 -12.94 -21.85 -10.19
C TYR A 473 -12.55 -20.69 -11.12
N ARG A 474 -13.35 -19.61 -11.12
CA ARG A 474 -13.11 -18.44 -11.98
C ARG A 474 -11.77 -17.78 -11.65
N LEU A 475 -11.45 -17.58 -10.37
CA LEU A 475 -10.16 -17.03 -9.91
C LEU A 475 -8.98 -17.95 -10.26
N SER A 476 -9.16 -19.26 -10.21
CA SER A 476 -8.11 -20.20 -10.64
C SER A 476 -7.79 -20.07 -12.15
N LYS A 477 -8.81 -19.87 -13.00
CA LYS A 477 -8.63 -19.57 -14.43
C LYS A 477 -7.88 -18.24 -14.61
N VAL A 478 -8.28 -17.21 -13.86
CA VAL A 478 -7.63 -15.90 -13.86
C VAL A 478 -6.14 -16.01 -13.52
N ALA A 479 -5.79 -16.67 -12.42
CA ALA A 479 -4.39 -16.85 -12.02
C ALA A 479 -3.57 -17.59 -13.08
N LYS A 480 -4.17 -18.60 -13.73
CA LYS A 480 -3.49 -19.39 -14.76
C LYS A 480 -3.22 -18.57 -16.03
N VAL A 481 -4.22 -17.86 -16.54
CA VAL A 481 -4.08 -16.96 -17.69
C VAL A 481 -3.05 -15.86 -17.37
N SER A 482 -3.20 -15.23 -16.21
CA SER A 482 -2.30 -14.17 -15.74
C SER A 482 -0.84 -14.63 -15.66
N SER A 483 -0.57 -15.82 -15.13
CA SER A 483 0.78 -16.40 -15.09
C SER A 483 1.43 -16.46 -16.47
N PHE A 484 0.73 -16.99 -17.49
CA PHE A 484 1.31 -17.12 -18.84
C PHE A 484 1.64 -15.77 -19.48
N MET A 485 0.79 -14.79 -19.24
CA MET A 485 0.99 -13.44 -19.76
C MET A 485 2.19 -12.76 -19.09
N TYR A 486 2.54 -13.15 -17.86
CA TYR A 486 3.78 -12.74 -17.19
C TYR A 486 5.02 -13.54 -17.64
N GLY A 487 4.87 -14.42 -18.63
CA GLY A 487 5.93 -15.33 -19.09
C GLY A 487 6.20 -16.48 -18.13
N ALA A 488 5.38 -16.66 -17.10
CA ALA A 488 5.51 -17.71 -16.10
C ALA A 488 4.62 -18.91 -16.48
N ASN A 489 5.11 -20.13 -16.26
CA ASN A 489 4.27 -21.34 -16.35
C ASN A 489 3.95 -21.88 -14.94
N SER A 490 3.37 -21.03 -14.08
CA SER A 490 3.02 -21.38 -12.72
C SER A 490 1.99 -22.51 -12.69
N LYS A 491 2.14 -23.44 -11.75
CA LYS A 491 1.18 -24.53 -11.55
C LYS A 491 0.05 -24.05 -10.65
N ILE A 492 -1.10 -23.71 -11.23
CA ILE A 492 -2.31 -23.37 -10.48
C ILE A 492 -3.16 -24.62 -10.30
N ILE A 493 -3.57 -24.89 -9.06
CA ILE A 493 -4.37 -26.05 -8.68
C ILE A 493 -5.73 -25.54 -8.21
N TYR A 494 -6.78 -25.85 -8.95
CA TYR A 494 -8.16 -25.61 -8.54
C TYR A 494 -8.56 -26.63 -7.47
N ASN A 495 -8.48 -26.24 -6.18
CA ASN A 495 -8.85 -27.11 -5.07
C ASN A 495 -8.94 -26.35 -3.74
N ASP A 496 -9.48 -27.01 -2.72
CA ASP A 496 -9.39 -26.53 -1.34
C ASP A 496 -7.98 -26.82 -0.78
N ALA A 497 -7.28 -25.77 -0.34
CA ALA A 497 -5.92 -25.87 0.20
C ALA A 497 -5.81 -26.65 1.52
N LEU A 498 -6.91 -26.79 2.26
CA LEU A 498 -6.97 -27.60 3.48
C LEU A 498 -7.10 -29.10 3.18
N LYS A 499 -7.39 -29.50 1.94
CA LYS A 499 -7.40 -30.91 1.52
C LYS A 499 -5.98 -31.44 1.25
N VAL A 500 -5.82 -32.75 1.43
CA VAL A 500 -4.53 -33.43 1.17
C VAL A 500 -4.33 -33.61 -0.33
N HIS A 501 -3.22 -33.10 -0.84
CA HIS A 501 -2.84 -33.19 -2.25
C HIS A 501 -1.57 -34.00 -2.41
N LYS A 502 -1.63 -35.08 -3.21
CA LYS A 502 -0.46 -35.93 -3.48
C LYS A 502 0.63 -35.10 -4.17
N GLY A 503 1.84 -35.09 -3.61
CA GLY A 503 3.01 -34.40 -4.17
C GLY A 503 3.15 -32.91 -3.82
N LEU A 504 2.24 -32.33 -3.03
CA LEU A 504 2.39 -30.97 -2.48
C LEU A 504 3.08 -31.01 -1.12
N LYS A 505 4.41 -30.91 -1.13
CA LYS A 505 5.27 -30.78 0.05
C LYS A 505 6.61 -30.16 -0.33
N ASP A 506 7.45 -29.91 0.67
CA ASP A 506 8.85 -29.50 0.52
C ASP A 506 8.99 -28.14 -0.21
N PHE A 507 8.25 -27.14 0.24
CA PHE A 507 8.30 -25.77 -0.30
C PHE A 507 9.30 -24.89 0.47
N ASN A 508 10.17 -24.18 -0.26
CA ASN A 508 11.19 -23.29 0.32
C ASN A 508 10.61 -21.91 0.71
N VAL A 509 9.55 -21.46 0.02
CA VAL A 509 8.91 -20.16 0.25
C VAL A 509 7.39 -20.30 0.27
N LEU A 510 6.72 -19.70 1.26
CA LEU A 510 5.26 -19.53 1.29
C LEU A 510 4.91 -18.05 1.41
N ILE A 511 4.21 -17.52 0.41
CA ILE A 511 3.65 -16.17 0.43
C ILE A 511 2.15 -16.28 0.22
N ALA A 512 1.35 -15.74 1.13
CA ALA A 512 -0.09 -15.90 1.02
C ALA A 512 -0.88 -14.88 1.82
N ASN A 513 -2.09 -14.61 1.33
CA ASN A 513 -3.16 -13.94 2.05
C ASN A 513 -4.36 -14.90 2.20
N PRO A 514 -4.31 -15.88 3.12
CA PRO A 514 -5.41 -16.81 3.32
C PRO A 514 -6.70 -16.11 3.75
N PRO A 515 -7.89 -16.70 3.53
CA PRO A 515 -9.14 -16.13 3.99
C PRO A 515 -9.24 -16.10 5.52
N TYR A 516 -10.02 -15.17 6.08
CA TYR A 516 -10.20 -15.00 7.53
C TYR A 516 -11.65 -15.20 7.94
N SER A 517 -11.89 -15.76 9.14
CA SER A 517 -13.22 -15.78 9.74
C SER A 517 -14.31 -16.31 8.79
N VAL A 518 -14.02 -17.46 8.17
CA VAL A 518 -14.99 -18.23 7.38
C VAL A 518 -15.70 -19.22 8.29
N LYS A 519 -17.03 -19.13 8.40
CA LYS A 519 -17.85 -20.05 9.21
C LYS A 519 -18.02 -21.40 8.54
N GLY A 520 -18.04 -22.48 9.32
CA GLY A 520 -18.43 -23.82 8.85
C GLY A 520 -17.48 -24.47 7.85
N PHE A 521 -16.26 -23.93 7.65
CA PHE A 521 -15.31 -24.44 6.66
C PHE A 521 -14.91 -25.91 6.91
N LEU A 522 -14.88 -26.36 8.17
CA LEU A 522 -14.57 -27.76 8.53
C LEU A 522 -15.63 -28.74 8.06
N SER A 523 -16.87 -28.30 7.84
CA SER A 523 -17.94 -29.12 7.27
C SER A 523 -17.69 -29.45 5.79
N THR A 524 -16.79 -28.71 5.11
CA THR A 524 -16.40 -28.98 3.71
C THR A 524 -15.32 -30.05 3.57
N LEU A 525 -14.72 -30.49 4.68
CA LEU A 525 -13.72 -31.55 4.77
C LEU A 525 -14.39 -32.85 5.23
N ASN A 526 -13.91 -34.00 4.75
CA ASN A 526 -14.32 -35.29 5.31
C ASN A 526 -13.60 -35.58 6.64
N GLU A 527 -14.02 -36.64 7.35
CA GLU A 527 -13.47 -36.95 8.68
C GLU A 527 -11.96 -37.24 8.66
N SER A 528 -11.49 -38.02 7.68
CA SER A 528 -10.06 -38.32 7.52
C SER A 528 -9.24 -37.05 7.22
N GLU A 529 -9.79 -36.12 6.43
CA GLU A 529 -9.17 -34.82 6.16
C GLU A 529 -9.07 -33.97 7.42
N ARG A 530 -10.13 -33.91 8.24
CA ARG A 530 -10.13 -33.17 9.52
C ARG A 530 -9.11 -33.72 10.51
N GLN A 531 -8.98 -35.06 10.60
CA GLN A 531 -8.03 -35.72 11.49
C GLN A 531 -6.55 -35.43 11.15
N ASN A 532 -6.24 -34.94 9.96
CA ASN A 532 -4.88 -34.51 9.60
C ASN A 532 -4.45 -33.19 10.29
N PHE A 533 -5.38 -32.48 10.93
CA PHE A 533 -5.11 -31.24 11.65
C PHE A 533 -5.17 -31.50 13.16
N SER A 534 -4.04 -31.32 13.84
CA SER A 534 -3.95 -31.39 15.30
C SER A 534 -4.84 -30.36 15.99
N LEU A 535 -5.12 -29.21 15.35
CA LEU A 535 -6.05 -28.23 15.86
C LEU A 535 -7.48 -28.77 15.98
N TYR A 536 -7.88 -29.73 15.13
CA TYR A 536 -9.21 -30.32 15.11
C TYR A 536 -9.57 -30.99 16.45
N ALA A 537 -8.60 -31.53 17.18
CA ALA A 537 -8.81 -32.13 18.51
C ALA A 537 -9.35 -31.13 19.56
N ASN A 538 -9.31 -29.82 19.27
CA ASN A 538 -9.81 -28.75 20.14
C ASN A 538 -11.17 -28.20 19.67
N CYS A 539 -11.82 -28.87 18.72
CA CYS A 539 -13.13 -28.54 18.19
C CYS A 539 -14.19 -29.53 18.72
N ASP A 540 -15.36 -29.04 19.13
CA ASP A 540 -16.51 -29.92 19.41
C ASP A 540 -17.23 -30.22 18.09
N GLU A 541 -17.49 -31.50 17.80
CA GLU A 541 -18.23 -31.94 16.61
C GLU A 541 -19.60 -31.25 16.48
N LYS A 542 -20.27 -30.95 17.61
CA LYS A 542 -21.55 -30.23 17.61
C LYS A 542 -21.44 -28.76 17.18
N SER A 543 -20.21 -28.23 17.11
CA SER A 543 -19.91 -26.83 16.80
C SER A 543 -19.27 -26.62 15.42
N LEU A 544 -19.12 -27.67 14.60
CA LEU A 544 -18.46 -27.60 13.29
C LEU A 544 -18.95 -26.45 12.40
N GLU A 545 -20.26 -26.21 12.37
CA GLU A 545 -20.88 -25.16 11.56
C GLU A 545 -20.69 -23.74 12.11
N SER A 546 -20.37 -23.59 13.41
CA SER A 546 -20.20 -22.29 14.07
C SER A 546 -18.73 -21.87 14.22
N ILE A 547 -17.78 -22.78 13.98
CA ILE A 547 -16.34 -22.48 14.03
C ILE A 547 -15.99 -21.48 12.93
N ASN A 548 -15.31 -20.40 13.34
CA ASN A 548 -15.04 -19.22 12.53
C ASN A 548 -13.57 -18.79 12.58
N ALA A 549 -12.64 -19.72 12.39
CA ALA A 549 -11.20 -19.50 12.56
C ALA A 549 -10.36 -20.26 11.53
N ILE A 550 -10.76 -20.21 10.26
CA ILE A 550 -10.09 -20.91 9.15
C ILE A 550 -8.60 -20.54 9.05
N GLU A 551 -8.24 -19.31 9.39
CA GLU A 551 -6.87 -18.80 9.39
C GLU A 551 -5.92 -19.63 10.28
N CYS A 552 -6.44 -20.25 11.35
CA CYS A 552 -5.66 -21.12 12.24
C CYS A 552 -5.20 -22.39 11.51
N PHE A 553 -6.08 -22.98 10.69
CA PHE A 553 -5.80 -24.19 9.94
C PHE A 553 -4.85 -23.94 8.77
N PHE A 554 -4.85 -22.74 8.19
CA PHE A 554 -3.85 -22.32 7.21
C PHE A 554 -2.43 -22.19 7.80
N ILE A 555 -2.31 -21.79 9.07
CA ILE A 555 -1.01 -21.78 9.76
C ILE A 555 -0.54 -23.21 10.02
N GLU A 556 -1.42 -24.09 10.50
CA GLU A 556 -1.08 -25.51 10.62
C GLU A 556 -0.71 -26.11 9.26
N ARG A 557 -1.44 -25.76 8.19
CA ARG A 557 -1.13 -26.20 6.83
C ARG A 557 0.24 -25.74 6.36
N ALA A 558 0.64 -24.51 6.69
CA ALA A 558 2.00 -24.02 6.45
C ALA A 558 3.05 -24.89 7.15
N THR A 559 2.77 -25.39 8.37
CA THR A 559 3.70 -26.30 9.07
C THR A 559 3.91 -27.64 8.37
N GLN A 560 2.91 -28.10 7.61
CA GLN A 560 2.88 -29.39 6.90
C GLN A 560 3.52 -29.31 5.51
N LEU A 561 3.42 -28.17 4.83
CA LEU A 561 3.86 -28.00 3.44
C LEU A 561 5.29 -27.46 3.30
N LEU A 562 5.77 -26.70 4.29
CA LEU A 562 7.10 -26.08 4.27
C LEU A 562 8.21 -27.05 4.69
N GLU A 563 9.34 -27.01 3.98
CA GLU A 563 10.57 -27.72 4.38
C GLU A 563 11.33 -26.98 5.51
N HIS A 564 12.42 -27.58 6.00
CA HIS A 564 13.29 -26.95 7.00
C HIS A 564 13.92 -25.66 6.48
N ASN A 565 14.02 -24.64 7.33
CA ASN A 565 14.56 -23.32 7.02
C ASN A 565 13.78 -22.55 5.93
N ALA A 566 12.65 -23.07 5.46
CA ALA A 566 11.78 -22.37 4.54
C ALA A 566 11.32 -21.02 5.10
N LEU A 567 11.11 -20.07 4.20
CA LEU A 567 10.73 -18.70 4.49
C LEU A 567 9.23 -18.53 4.27
N ALA A 568 8.56 -17.74 5.11
CA ALA A 568 7.15 -17.43 4.88
C ALA A 568 6.81 -15.98 5.18
N GLY A 569 5.93 -15.40 4.36
CA GLY A 569 5.25 -14.13 4.59
C GLY A 569 3.74 -14.35 4.49
N ILE A 570 3.04 -14.38 5.64
CA ILE A 570 1.62 -14.74 5.70
C ILE A 570 0.83 -13.59 6.31
N ILE A 571 -0.19 -13.12 5.60
CA ILE A 571 -1.11 -12.09 6.10
C ILE A 571 -2.24 -12.77 6.90
N LEU A 572 -2.53 -12.27 8.10
CA LEU A 572 -3.47 -12.84 9.06
C LEU A 572 -4.24 -11.73 9.81
N PRO A 573 -5.38 -12.03 10.45
CA PRO A 573 -6.03 -11.06 11.32
C PRO A 573 -5.23 -10.87 12.62
N SER A 574 -5.09 -9.62 13.08
CA SER A 574 -4.35 -9.28 14.31
C SER A 574 -4.87 -10.00 15.57
N SER A 575 -6.12 -10.44 15.58
CA SER A 575 -6.72 -11.20 16.67
C SER A 575 -5.97 -12.46 17.04
N ILE A 576 -5.27 -13.08 16.08
CA ILE A 576 -4.53 -14.33 16.31
C ILE A 576 -3.39 -14.18 17.33
N LEU A 577 -2.87 -12.96 17.51
CA LEU A 577 -1.80 -12.68 18.45
C LEU A 577 -2.28 -12.57 19.90
N SER A 578 -3.54 -12.18 20.12
CA SER A 578 -3.99 -11.69 21.44
C SER A 578 -5.30 -12.26 21.96
N LYS A 579 -6.24 -12.67 21.09
CA LYS A 579 -7.55 -13.19 21.53
C LYS A 579 -7.44 -14.63 22.02
N ASP A 580 -8.20 -14.93 23.08
CA ASP A 580 -8.26 -16.27 23.68
C ASP A 580 -9.42 -17.11 23.16
N THR A 581 -10.41 -16.46 22.53
CA THR A 581 -11.59 -17.10 21.97
C THR A 581 -11.65 -16.87 20.46
N PRO A 582 -11.84 -17.94 19.65
CA PRO A 582 -11.88 -19.35 20.07
C PRO A 582 -10.52 -19.87 20.57
N ILE A 583 -10.54 -20.95 21.36
CA ILE A 583 -9.33 -21.61 21.91
C ILE A 583 -8.28 -21.96 20.83
N LEU A 584 -8.74 -22.12 19.59
CA LEU A 584 -7.91 -22.30 18.40
C LEU A 584 -6.85 -21.22 18.25
N TYR A 585 -7.09 -19.97 18.65
CA TYR A 585 -6.07 -18.91 18.61
C TYR A 585 -4.92 -19.18 19.58
N THR A 586 -5.20 -19.68 20.78
CA THR A 586 -4.17 -20.12 21.73
C THR A 586 -3.38 -21.29 21.16
N LYS A 587 -4.06 -22.31 20.62
CA LYS A 587 -3.41 -23.48 20.02
C LYS A 587 -2.58 -23.16 18.77
N THR A 588 -3.01 -22.16 18.00
CA THR A 588 -2.24 -21.70 16.85
C THR A 588 -0.96 -20.97 17.26
N ARG A 589 -0.99 -20.19 18.34
CA ARG A 589 0.22 -19.58 18.92
C ARG A 589 1.20 -20.65 19.42
N GLU A 590 0.71 -21.75 19.99
CA GLU A 590 1.53 -22.93 20.34
C GLU A 590 2.23 -23.51 19.10
N LEU A 591 1.50 -23.72 17.99
CA LEU A 591 2.08 -24.20 16.73
C LEU A 591 3.12 -23.24 16.17
N LEU A 592 2.85 -21.93 16.18
CA LEU A 592 3.79 -20.90 15.72
C LEU A 592 5.13 -21.00 16.48
N LEU A 593 5.09 -21.00 17.82
CA LEU A 593 6.29 -21.04 18.66
C LEU A 593 7.05 -22.38 18.55
N LYS A 594 6.33 -23.49 18.36
CA LYS A 594 6.92 -24.84 18.20
C LYS A 594 7.63 -25.04 16.87
N HIS A 595 7.12 -24.43 15.80
CA HIS A 595 7.53 -24.75 14.43
C HIS A 595 8.24 -23.63 13.69
N PHE A 596 8.10 -22.37 14.11
CA PHE A 596 8.66 -21.23 13.40
C PHE A 596 9.50 -20.36 14.32
N LYS A 597 10.57 -19.79 13.76
CA LYS A 597 11.16 -18.56 14.28
C LYS A 597 10.34 -17.39 13.75
N ILE A 598 9.97 -16.47 14.63
CA ILE A 598 9.29 -15.24 14.24
C ILE A 598 10.36 -14.18 13.98
N ILE A 599 10.49 -13.75 12.72
CA ILE A 599 11.54 -12.80 12.29
C ILE A 599 11.01 -11.37 12.36
N ALA A 600 9.80 -11.15 11.86
CA ALA A 600 9.14 -9.84 11.94
C ALA A 600 7.63 -9.97 12.03
N ILE A 601 7.01 -8.98 12.66
CA ILE A 601 5.55 -8.82 12.74
C ILE A 601 5.22 -7.41 12.27
N THR A 602 4.50 -7.29 11.16
CA THR A 602 4.03 -6.00 10.64
C THR A 602 2.53 -5.86 10.87
N GLU A 603 2.13 -4.98 11.78
CA GLU A 603 0.74 -4.64 12.08
C GLU A 603 0.27 -3.51 11.15
N LEU A 604 -0.73 -3.81 10.31
CA LEU A 604 -1.31 -2.91 9.31
C LEU A 604 -2.71 -2.49 9.74
N SER A 605 -3.01 -1.19 9.60
CA SER A 605 -4.28 -0.60 10.01
C SER A 605 -5.46 -1.12 9.18
N SER A 606 -6.67 -1.01 9.73
CA SER A 606 -7.90 -1.55 9.14
C SER A 606 -8.18 -1.08 7.70
N GLY A 607 -7.73 0.13 7.33
CA GLY A 607 -7.91 0.68 5.98
C GLY A 607 -7.01 0.05 4.89
N THR A 608 -6.11 -0.88 5.25
CA THR A 608 -5.13 -1.46 4.31
C THR A 608 -5.80 -2.30 3.21
N PHE A 609 -6.77 -3.14 3.57
CA PHE A 609 -7.38 -4.16 2.69
C PHE A 609 -8.81 -3.82 2.22
N GLY A 610 -9.13 -2.52 2.08
CA GLY A 610 -10.39 -2.07 1.51
C GLY A 610 -11.50 -1.92 2.54
N LYS A 611 -12.71 -2.43 2.23
CA LYS A 611 -13.95 -2.25 3.04
C LYS A 611 -13.94 -2.95 4.40
N THR A 612 -12.81 -3.50 4.84
CA THR A 612 -12.70 -4.24 6.11
C THR A 612 -12.39 -3.32 7.28
N GLY A 613 -13.07 -3.50 8.41
CA GLY A 613 -12.70 -2.84 9.68
C GLY A 613 -11.60 -3.58 10.48
N THR A 614 -11.05 -4.68 9.95
CA THR A 614 -10.17 -5.58 10.68
C THR A 614 -8.69 -5.18 10.53
N ASN A 615 -8.01 -4.95 11.65
CA ASN A 615 -6.55 -4.81 11.65
C ASN A 615 -5.89 -6.13 11.28
N THR A 616 -4.92 -6.08 10.38
CA THR A 616 -4.21 -7.24 9.87
C THR A 616 -2.76 -7.22 10.32
N ILE A 617 -2.13 -8.38 10.29
CA ILE A 617 -0.70 -8.52 10.50
C ILE A 617 -0.09 -9.28 9.33
N THR A 618 1.16 -8.99 9.01
CA THR A 618 2.00 -9.88 8.22
C THR A 618 3.02 -10.53 9.14
N LEU A 619 3.00 -11.87 9.22
CA LEU A 619 4.01 -12.66 9.91
C LEU A 619 5.12 -13.04 8.93
N PHE A 620 6.35 -12.63 9.24
CA PHE A 620 7.55 -13.08 8.57
C PHE A 620 8.19 -14.19 9.39
N LEU A 621 8.18 -15.41 8.87
CA LEU A 621 8.50 -16.63 9.60
C LEU A 621 9.63 -17.40 8.91
N LYS A 622 10.46 -18.08 9.70
CA LYS A 622 11.43 -19.07 9.23
C LYS A 622 11.13 -20.42 9.87
N LYS A 623 10.89 -21.46 9.07
CA LYS A 623 10.55 -22.80 9.56
C LYS A 623 11.74 -23.40 10.31
N LYS A 624 11.53 -23.83 11.57
CA LYS A 624 12.56 -24.48 12.38
C LYS A 624 12.93 -25.85 11.79
N SER A 625 14.17 -26.29 12.03
CA SER A 625 14.60 -27.66 11.74
C SER A 625 13.81 -28.66 12.59
N ASN A 626 13.48 -29.84 12.04
CA ASN A 626 12.87 -30.92 12.83
C ASN A 626 13.91 -31.90 13.42
N THR A 627 15.21 -31.70 13.19
CA THR A 627 16.27 -32.61 13.65
C THR A 627 17.39 -31.83 14.34
N PRO A 628 17.50 -31.89 15.70
CA PRO A 628 16.50 -32.42 16.64
C PRO A 628 15.25 -31.53 16.74
N LYS A 629 14.13 -32.08 17.22
CA LYS A 629 12.91 -31.30 17.50
C LYS A 629 13.12 -30.44 18.75
N GLU A 630 13.44 -29.16 18.55
CA GLU A 630 13.72 -28.18 19.60
C GLU A 630 12.64 -28.15 20.69
N HIS A 631 11.35 -28.10 20.32
CA HIS A 631 10.25 -28.11 21.31
C HIS A 631 10.23 -29.38 22.17
N LYS A 632 10.55 -30.56 21.61
CA LYS A 632 10.61 -31.80 22.38
C LYS A 632 11.80 -31.82 23.34
N HIS A 633 12.91 -31.21 22.94
CA HIS A 633 14.05 -31.05 23.83
C HIS A 633 13.66 -30.22 25.06
N PHE A 634 12.98 -29.09 24.88
CA PHE A 634 12.52 -28.27 26.00
C PHE A 634 11.39 -28.93 26.81
N GLU A 635 10.48 -29.69 26.17
CA GLU A 635 9.48 -30.50 26.89
C GLU A 635 10.17 -31.51 27.83
N ASN A 636 11.16 -32.25 27.33
CA ASN A 636 11.93 -33.20 28.14
C ASN A 636 12.72 -32.51 29.26
N LEU A 637 13.33 -31.36 28.97
CA LEU A 637 14.09 -30.58 29.95
C LEU A 637 13.22 -30.12 31.12
N VAL A 638 12.06 -29.54 30.82
CA VAL A 638 11.13 -29.06 31.85
C VAL A 638 10.52 -30.23 32.65
N ASN A 639 10.25 -31.35 31.99
CA ASN A 639 9.78 -32.56 32.69
C ASN A 639 10.82 -33.10 33.67
N ALA A 640 12.09 -33.16 33.28
CA ALA A 640 13.18 -33.54 34.18
C ALA A 640 13.23 -32.65 35.43
N TRP A 641 13.14 -31.33 35.26
CA TRP A 641 13.10 -30.40 36.41
C TRP A 641 11.89 -30.63 37.34
N LEU A 642 10.71 -30.94 36.79
CA LEU A 642 9.51 -31.21 37.58
C LEU A 642 9.55 -32.53 38.34
N GLU A 643 10.30 -33.51 37.81
CA GLU A 643 10.64 -34.79 38.43
C GLU A 643 11.77 -34.66 39.47
N GLY A 644 12.38 -33.47 39.58
CA GLY A 644 13.47 -33.20 40.51
C GLY A 644 14.85 -33.63 39.99
N ASP A 645 14.93 -34.00 38.71
CA ASP A 645 16.19 -34.30 38.02
C ASP A 645 16.80 -33.03 37.41
N PHE A 646 17.93 -32.63 37.97
CA PHE A 646 18.70 -31.47 37.51
C PHE A 646 20.08 -31.85 36.97
N LYS A 647 20.39 -33.15 36.82
CA LYS A 647 21.73 -33.63 36.43
C LYS A 647 21.68 -34.78 35.43
N THR A 648 22.47 -34.71 34.36
CA THR A 648 22.76 -35.87 33.49
C THR A 648 24.27 -36.02 33.38
N ASN A 649 24.80 -37.22 33.65
CA ASN A 649 26.24 -37.52 33.63
C ASN A 649 27.12 -36.60 34.51
N GLY A 650 26.55 -35.97 35.54
CA GLY A 650 27.27 -35.06 36.46
C GLY A 650 27.14 -33.57 36.12
N ASP A 651 26.68 -33.23 34.91
CA ASP A 651 26.49 -31.84 34.48
C ASP A 651 25.08 -31.32 34.81
N LEU A 652 24.99 -30.04 35.19
CA LEU A 652 23.72 -29.36 35.47
C LEU A 652 22.94 -29.13 34.17
N ILE A 653 21.78 -29.78 34.02
CA ILE A 653 21.00 -29.72 32.77
C ILE A 653 20.22 -28.39 32.69
N GLY A 654 20.53 -27.57 31.69
CA GLY A 654 19.75 -26.38 31.34
C GLY A 654 19.65 -25.33 32.46
N GLN A 655 20.58 -25.33 33.41
CA GLN A 655 20.58 -24.44 34.57
C GLN A 655 20.50 -22.96 34.19
N ASP A 656 21.09 -22.58 33.05
CA ASP A 656 21.03 -21.21 32.53
C ASP A 656 19.59 -20.77 32.22
N TYR A 657 18.78 -21.64 31.62
CA TYR A 657 17.37 -21.37 31.32
C TYR A 657 16.53 -21.26 32.61
N LEU A 658 16.75 -22.16 33.57
CA LEU A 658 16.05 -22.12 34.84
C LEU A 658 16.41 -20.86 35.64
N ASN A 659 17.69 -20.47 35.64
CA ASN A 659 18.17 -19.25 36.27
C ASN A 659 17.56 -18.01 35.61
N ALA A 660 17.58 -17.93 34.27
CA ALA A 660 16.98 -16.84 33.52
C ALA A 660 15.47 -16.73 33.77
N TYR A 661 14.78 -17.86 33.87
CA TYR A 661 13.35 -17.89 34.20
C TYR A 661 13.07 -17.37 35.62
N CYS A 662 13.84 -17.82 36.61
CA CYS A 662 13.72 -17.34 37.98
C CYS A 662 13.99 -15.83 38.07
N GLU A 663 15.00 -15.33 37.36
CA GLU A 663 15.29 -13.89 37.29
C GLU A 663 14.14 -13.12 36.62
N TYR A 664 13.64 -13.60 35.48
CA TYR A 664 12.53 -12.97 34.76
C TYR A 664 11.27 -12.88 35.62
N ARG A 665 10.95 -13.94 36.36
CA ARG A 665 9.78 -14.05 37.25
C ARG A 665 10.03 -13.48 38.65
N ASN A 666 11.25 -13.03 38.94
CA ASN A 666 11.65 -12.53 40.25
C ASN A 666 11.46 -13.55 41.40
N PHE A 667 11.82 -14.81 41.15
CA PHE A 667 11.84 -15.89 42.12
C PHE A 667 13.25 -16.11 42.68
N ASN A 668 13.36 -16.45 43.96
CA ASN A 668 14.62 -16.92 44.52
C ASN A 668 14.96 -18.28 43.90
N LYS A 669 16.18 -18.40 43.34
CA LYS A 669 16.64 -19.59 42.60
C LYS A 669 16.63 -20.85 43.47
N GLN A 670 17.01 -20.75 44.74
CA GLN A 670 17.04 -21.88 45.67
C GLN A 670 15.62 -22.28 46.08
N ASP A 671 14.78 -21.31 46.45
CA ASP A 671 13.40 -21.58 46.87
C ASP A 671 12.56 -22.19 45.74
N TYR A 672 12.73 -21.68 44.51
CA TYR A 672 12.03 -22.22 43.35
C TYR A 672 12.52 -23.64 42.99
N LYS A 673 13.82 -23.90 43.13
CA LYS A 673 14.37 -25.25 42.95
C LYS A 673 13.84 -26.22 44.01
N ALA A 674 13.76 -25.81 45.28
CA ALA A 674 13.15 -26.58 46.35
C ALA A 674 11.67 -26.90 46.04
N PHE A 675 10.91 -25.91 45.54
CA PHE A 675 9.53 -26.09 45.09
C PHE A 675 9.41 -27.17 43.99
N LEU A 676 10.31 -27.16 43.01
CA LEU A 676 10.36 -28.20 41.97
C LEU A 676 10.65 -29.60 42.55
N GLN A 677 11.34 -29.68 43.69
CA GLN A 677 11.57 -30.93 44.44
C GLN A 677 10.44 -31.27 45.43
N ASN A 678 9.29 -30.60 45.33
CA ASN A 678 8.10 -30.73 46.19
C ASN A 678 8.27 -30.16 47.60
N ASP A 679 9.21 -29.24 47.80
CA ASP A 679 9.38 -28.50 49.06
C ASP A 679 8.98 -27.02 48.87
N LEU A 680 7.76 -26.67 49.30
CA LEU A 680 7.21 -25.33 49.11
C LEU A 680 7.50 -24.43 50.31
N LEU A 681 8.64 -23.75 50.26
CA LEU A 681 9.09 -22.82 51.30
C LEU A 681 8.17 -21.60 51.45
N GLU A 682 8.03 -21.10 52.67
CA GLU A 682 7.16 -19.95 52.99
C GLU A 682 7.61 -18.66 52.29
N SER A 683 8.92 -18.46 52.13
CA SER A 683 9.50 -17.34 51.38
C SER A 683 9.02 -17.27 49.93
N LEU A 684 8.77 -18.41 49.28
CA LEU A 684 8.21 -18.46 47.94
C LEU A 684 6.70 -18.21 47.95
N LYS A 685 5.97 -18.73 48.95
CA LYS A 685 4.53 -18.45 49.12
C LYS A 685 4.25 -16.97 49.34
N GLU A 686 5.15 -16.27 50.02
CA GLU A 686 5.07 -14.84 50.28
C GLU A 686 5.53 -13.95 49.11
N ASN A 687 6.10 -14.53 48.05
CA ASN A 687 6.49 -13.79 46.86
C ASN A 687 5.26 -13.24 46.12
N GLU A 688 5.24 -11.94 45.83
CA GLU A 688 4.13 -11.27 45.14
C GLU A 688 3.75 -11.92 43.80
N ASN A 689 4.74 -12.43 43.04
CA ASN A 689 4.53 -13.08 41.75
C ASN A 689 4.09 -14.56 41.87
N PHE A 690 3.97 -15.07 43.10
CA PHE A 690 3.60 -16.44 43.42
C PHE A 690 2.30 -16.54 44.22
N LYS A 691 1.98 -15.53 45.06
CA LYS A 691 0.76 -15.45 45.89
C LYS A 691 -0.54 -15.69 45.12
N ASP A 692 -0.61 -15.25 43.87
CA ASP A 692 -1.78 -15.42 43.01
C ASP A 692 -2.14 -16.90 42.78
N TYR A 693 -1.15 -17.80 42.75
CA TYR A 693 -1.39 -19.24 42.66
C TYR A 693 -2.09 -19.77 43.90
N THR A 694 -1.57 -19.42 45.07
CA THR A 694 -2.12 -19.85 46.37
C THR A 694 -3.55 -19.35 46.54
N LYS A 695 -3.80 -18.09 46.14
CA LYS A 695 -5.14 -17.49 46.17
C LYS A 695 -6.11 -18.22 45.23
N ALA A 696 -5.69 -18.48 43.99
CA ALA A 696 -6.52 -19.17 43.01
C ALA A 696 -6.82 -20.62 43.42
N PHE A 697 -5.83 -21.35 43.92
CA PHE A 697 -6.02 -22.71 44.43
C PHE A 697 -7.01 -22.75 45.58
N ASN A 698 -6.83 -21.88 46.60
CA ASN A 698 -7.73 -21.84 47.75
C ASN A 698 -9.18 -21.51 47.38
N ALA A 699 -9.41 -20.74 46.31
CA ALA A 699 -10.76 -20.45 45.81
C ALA A 699 -11.42 -21.66 45.13
N LEU A 700 -10.63 -22.57 44.55
CA LEU A 700 -11.11 -23.74 43.82
C LEU A 700 -11.12 -25.04 44.65
N TYR A 701 -10.21 -25.13 45.63
CA TYR A 701 -9.99 -26.34 46.42
C TYR A 701 -11.21 -26.68 47.27
N LYS A 702 -11.63 -27.93 47.19
CA LYS A 702 -12.68 -28.50 48.04
C LYS A 702 -12.10 -29.69 48.77
N GLU A 703 -12.28 -29.73 50.09
CA GLU A 703 -11.82 -30.84 50.90
C GLU A 703 -12.49 -32.16 50.46
N PRO A 704 -11.72 -33.25 50.31
CA PRO A 704 -12.27 -34.57 50.03
C PRO A 704 -13.30 -34.98 51.10
N LYS A 705 -14.46 -35.50 50.67
CA LYS A 705 -15.52 -35.96 51.57
C LYS A 705 -15.41 -37.44 51.96
N THR A 706 -14.34 -38.12 51.54
CA THR A 706 -14.14 -39.56 51.75
C THR A 706 -13.96 -39.89 53.24
N LYS A 707 -14.34 -41.11 53.64
CA LYS A 707 -14.22 -41.58 55.03
C LYS A 707 -12.75 -41.61 55.47
N GLU A 708 -11.87 -42.06 54.59
CA GLU A 708 -10.41 -42.10 54.79
C GLU A 708 -9.81 -40.71 55.06
N PHE A 709 -10.27 -39.65 54.37
CA PHE A 709 -9.76 -38.28 54.58
C PHE A 709 -10.18 -37.70 55.94
N LYS A 710 -11.39 -38.04 56.40
CA LYS A 710 -11.92 -37.57 57.70
C LYS A 710 -11.27 -38.25 58.90
N GLU A 711 -10.71 -39.44 58.71
CA GLU A 711 -9.97 -40.19 59.74
C GLU A 711 -8.51 -39.70 59.91
N LEU A 712 -8.00 -38.90 58.96
CA LEU A 712 -6.68 -38.27 59.06
C LEU A 712 -6.66 -37.14 60.10
N ASN A 713 -5.52 -36.96 60.77
CA ASN A 713 -5.33 -35.82 61.66
C ASN A 713 -5.17 -34.49 60.86
N LYS A 714 -5.33 -33.35 61.55
CA LYS A 714 -5.25 -32.02 60.89
C LYS A 714 -3.93 -31.77 60.16
N GLU A 715 -2.83 -32.32 60.67
CA GLU A 715 -1.49 -32.16 60.09
C GLU A 715 -1.35 -32.95 58.77
N GLN A 716 -1.86 -34.19 58.74
CA GLN A 716 -1.96 -35.03 57.55
C GLN A 716 -2.90 -34.43 56.50
N GLN A 717 -4.03 -33.85 56.92
CA GLN A 717 -4.95 -33.15 56.03
C GLN A 717 -4.29 -31.91 55.40
N LEU A 718 -3.51 -31.15 56.18
CA LEU A 718 -2.78 -29.98 55.69
C LEU A 718 -1.68 -30.37 54.70
N ALA A 719 -0.92 -31.43 55.00
CA ALA A 719 0.10 -31.97 54.11
C ALA A 719 -0.48 -32.46 52.77
N LEU A 720 -1.65 -33.11 52.78
CA LEU A 720 -2.35 -33.49 51.54
C LEU A 720 -2.80 -32.26 50.74
N LYS A 721 -3.34 -31.23 51.41
CA LYS A 721 -3.72 -29.97 50.75
C LYS A 721 -2.51 -29.28 50.12
N GLU A 722 -1.37 -29.26 50.81
CA GLU A 722 -0.13 -28.69 50.29
C GLU A 722 0.41 -29.48 49.08
N LYS A 723 0.31 -30.81 49.11
CA LYS A 723 0.66 -31.65 47.96
C LYS A 723 -0.20 -31.35 46.72
N GLU A 724 -1.51 -31.17 46.91
CA GLU A 724 -2.42 -30.76 45.82
C GLU A 724 -2.15 -29.32 45.34
N LEU A 725 -1.78 -28.40 46.24
CA LEU A 725 -1.34 -27.05 45.87
C LEU A 725 -0.08 -27.11 45.00
N ILE A 726 0.96 -27.83 45.43
CA ILE A 726 2.20 -27.99 44.65
C ILE A 726 1.89 -28.54 43.26
N LYS A 727 1.05 -29.58 43.17
CA LYS A 727 0.62 -30.16 41.89
C LYS A 727 -0.10 -29.13 41.00
N PHE A 728 -1.02 -28.36 41.56
CA PHE A 728 -1.73 -27.29 40.85
C PHE A 728 -0.76 -26.23 40.29
N ILE A 729 0.22 -25.80 41.08
CA ILE A 729 1.21 -24.80 40.65
C ILE A 729 2.14 -25.38 39.59
N LYS A 730 2.67 -26.60 39.81
CA LYS A 730 3.57 -27.28 38.86
C LYS A 730 2.94 -27.40 37.47
N LEU A 731 1.65 -27.74 37.37
CA LEU A 731 0.95 -27.82 36.08
C LEU A 731 0.93 -26.47 35.33
N LYS A 732 0.72 -25.36 36.05
CA LYS A 732 0.71 -24.02 35.44
C LYS A 732 2.12 -23.54 35.09
N GLU A 733 3.08 -23.78 35.96
CA GLU A 733 4.48 -23.39 35.76
C GLU A 733 5.17 -24.23 34.68
N GLN A 734 4.83 -25.51 34.51
CA GLN A 734 5.32 -26.38 33.42
C GLN A 734 5.13 -25.72 32.06
N ASP A 735 3.90 -25.27 31.79
CA ASP A 735 3.53 -24.63 30.54
C ASP A 735 4.29 -23.30 30.34
N LYS A 736 4.42 -22.48 31.40
CA LYS A 736 5.20 -21.23 31.35
C LYS A 736 6.69 -21.48 31.11
N MET A 737 7.30 -22.40 31.84
CA MET A 737 8.72 -22.74 31.71
C MET A 737 9.04 -23.26 30.30
N LEU A 738 8.18 -24.10 29.74
CA LEU A 738 8.35 -24.65 28.39
C LEU A 738 8.46 -23.54 27.34
N TYR A 739 7.45 -22.66 27.27
CA TYR A 739 7.46 -21.59 26.28
C TYR A 739 8.47 -20.49 26.61
N PHE A 740 8.83 -20.29 27.88
CA PHE A 740 9.94 -19.41 28.24
C PHE A 740 11.24 -19.93 27.65
N CYS A 741 11.60 -21.20 27.87
CA CYS A 741 12.82 -21.79 27.32
C CYS A 741 12.85 -21.67 25.79
N MET A 742 11.74 -22.01 25.12
CA MET A 742 11.63 -21.93 23.66
C MET A 742 11.78 -20.50 23.12
N THR A 743 11.18 -19.51 23.78
CA THR A 743 11.21 -18.11 23.32
C THR A 743 12.50 -17.39 23.70
N TYR A 744 13.10 -17.75 24.83
CA TYR A 744 14.41 -17.27 25.28
C TYR A 744 15.56 -17.87 24.45
N HIS A 745 15.40 -19.11 23.98
CA HIS A 745 16.40 -19.75 23.11
C HIS A 745 16.54 -19.06 21.75
N GLN A 746 15.45 -18.47 21.22
CA GLN A 746 15.53 -17.67 20.00
C GLN A 746 16.32 -16.38 20.26
N GLN A 747 17.61 -16.39 19.91
CA GLN A 747 18.49 -15.22 20.04
C GLN A 747 18.17 -14.13 19.01
N GLU A 748 17.54 -14.48 17.89
CA GLU A 748 17.09 -13.52 16.88
C GLU A 748 16.00 -12.59 17.44
N ARG A 749 16.25 -11.28 17.40
CA ARG A 749 15.24 -10.26 17.76
C ARG A 749 14.12 -10.23 16.73
N VAL A 750 12.90 -10.04 17.20
CA VAL A 750 11.72 -9.82 16.37
C VAL A 750 11.68 -8.34 15.96
N LEU A 751 11.62 -8.07 14.66
CA LEU A 751 11.34 -6.72 14.16
C LEU A 751 9.84 -6.46 14.20
N ILE A 752 9.40 -5.49 14.99
CA ILE A 752 8.00 -5.07 15.09
C ILE A 752 7.81 -3.81 14.26
N VAL A 753 6.87 -3.86 13.33
CA VAL A 753 6.46 -2.73 12.50
C VAL A 753 4.99 -2.44 12.80
N LYS A 754 4.65 -1.18 13.09
CA LYS A 754 3.28 -0.73 13.32
C LYS A 754 2.95 0.43 12.40
N SER A 755 1.99 0.23 11.50
CA SER A 755 1.47 1.31 10.68
C SER A 755 0.73 2.35 11.54
N PRO A 756 0.70 3.63 11.15
CA PRO A 756 -0.08 4.65 11.84
C PRO A 756 -1.57 4.30 11.95
N ASN A 757 -2.20 4.68 13.05
CA ASN A 757 -3.64 4.49 13.27
C ASN A 757 -4.50 5.62 12.69
N LYS A 758 -3.92 6.81 12.43
CA LYS A 758 -4.66 7.93 11.84
C LYS A 758 -4.76 7.72 10.33
N SER A 759 -5.98 7.86 9.79
CA SER A 759 -6.29 7.59 8.38
C SER A 759 -5.31 8.26 7.40
N GLU A 760 -5.00 9.54 7.58
CA GLU A 760 -4.10 10.28 6.67
C GLU A 760 -2.62 9.87 6.79
N GLU A 761 -2.15 9.55 8.00
CA GLU A 761 -0.78 9.05 8.21
C GLU A 761 -0.65 7.62 7.65
N ALA A 762 -1.67 6.79 7.83
CA ALA A 762 -1.74 5.43 7.28
C ALA A 762 -1.72 5.44 5.74
N LYS A 763 -2.50 6.32 5.11
CA LYS A 763 -2.50 6.52 3.65
C LYS A 763 -1.11 6.86 3.13
N LYS A 764 -0.40 7.80 3.77
CA LYS A 764 0.98 8.16 3.41
C LYS A 764 1.97 7.01 3.62
N PHE A 765 1.82 6.28 4.73
CA PHE A 765 2.66 5.12 5.04
C PHE A 765 2.49 4.00 4.02
N LEU A 766 1.26 3.78 3.55
CA LEU A 766 0.92 2.77 2.54
C LEU A 766 1.16 3.26 1.10
N GLY A 767 1.11 4.56 0.84
CA GLY A 767 1.21 5.12 -0.52
C GLY A 767 -0.05 4.98 -1.37
N TYR A 768 -1.20 4.61 -0.79
CA TYR A 768 -2.48 4.51 -1.48
C TYR A 768 -3.68 4.75 -0.56
N GLU A 769 -4.85 5.00 -1.15
CA GLU A 769 -6.15 5.03 -0.47
C GLU A 769 -7.23 4.28 -1.25
N TRP A 770 -8.33 3.94 -0.57
CA TRP A 770 -9.50 3.31 -1.17
C TRP A 770 -10.59 4.35 -1.43
N SER A 771 -11.06 4.45 -2.68
CA SER A 771 -12.18 5.31 -3.07
C SER A 771 -13.46 4.50 -3.25
N SER A 772 -14.55 4.97 -2.64
CA SER A 772 -15.91 4.45 -2.86
C SER A 772 -16.78 5.41 -3.68
N ARG A 773 -16.21 6.47 -4.24
CA ARG A 773 -16.95 7.48 -5.00
C ARG A 773 -17.34 6.93 -6.37
N LYS A 774 -18.64 7.01 -6.68
CA LYS A 774 -19.24 6.47 -7.92
C LYS A 774 -18.55 7.02 -9.17
N GLY A 775 -18.01 6.14 -10.02
CA GLY A 775 -17.21 6.49 -11.21
C GLY A 775 -15.72 6.69 -10.94
N SER A 776 -15.25 6.45 -9.72
CA SER A 776 -13.84 6.54 -9.30
C SER A 776 -13.50 5.51 -8.22
N GLU A 777 -14.20 4.38 -8.20
CA GLU A 777 -14.05 3.31 -7.22
C GLU A 777 -12.67 2.62 -7.30
N GLY A 778 -12.24 1.99 -6.20
CA GLY A 778 -11.04 1.16 -6.11
C GLY A 778 -9.83 1.86 -5.49
N ILE A 779 -8.64 1.25 -5.64
CA ILE A 779 -7.38 1.77 -5.09
C ILE A 779 -6.92 3.01 -5.89
N LYS A 780 -6.49 4.04 -5.15
CA LYS A 780 -5.86 5.26 -5.67
C LYS A 780 -4.47 5.41 -5.06
N TYR A 781 -3.45 5.34 -5.91
CA TYR A 781 -2.05 5.51 -5.51
C TYR A 781 -1.72 7.00 -5.31
N LEU A 782 -0.89 7.31 -4.31
CA LEU A 782 -0.52 8.68 -3.95
C LEU A 782 0.80 9.07 -4.64
N ASN A 783 0.77 10.07 -5.53
CA ASN A 783 1.98 10.57 -6.21
C ASN A 783 2.76 11.55 -5.32
N SER A 784 4.07 11.34 -5.18
CA SER A 784 4.99 12.40 -4.74
C SER A 784 5.26 13.34 -5.92
N ASN A 785 4.87 14.61 -5.78
CA ASN A 785 4.95 15.73 -6.73
C ASN A 785 3.97 15.71 -7.91
N ASN A 786 2.83 16.39 -7.76
CA ASN A 786 2.20 17.09 -8.87
C ASN A 786 1.75 18.49 -8.44
N THR A 787 2.38 19.48 -9.06
CA THR A 787 2.00 20.89 -9.06
C THR A 787 0.71 21.11 -9.84
N ASN A 788 -0.10 22.03 -9.33
CA ASN A 788 -1.35 22.57 -9.88
C ASN A 788 -1.44 22.62 -11.42
N ASN A 789 -2.54 22.10 -11.96
CA ASN A 789 -3.27 22.66 -13.10
C ASN A 789 -4.70 22.06 -13.11
N ASP A 790 -5.64 22.71 -12.44
CA ASP A 790 -7.07 22.43 -12.59
C ASP A 790 -7.69 23.54 -13.46
N ASN A 791 -7.74 23.31 -14.77
CA ASN A 791 -8.72 23.91 -15.69
C ASN A 791 -8.77 23.22 -17.07
N GLU A 792 -8.40 21.94 -17.14
CA GLU A 792 -8.85 21.08 -18.23
C GLU A 792 -9.69 19.97 -17.62
N ILE A 793 -10.80 19.65 -18.28
CA ILE A 793 -11.61 18.45 -17.98
C ILE A 793 -10.69 17.26 -18.26
N LEU A 794 -9.96 16.81 -17.24
CA LEU A 794 -8.95 15.77 -17.39
C LEU A 794 -9.65 14.40 -17.47
N GLU A 795 -9.76 13.89 -18.69
CA GLU A 795 -10.28 12.56 -19.04
C GLU A 795 -9.41 11.38 -18.53
N ASN A 796 -8.32 11.62 -17.79
CA ASN A 796 -7.28 10.61 -17.55
C ASN A 796 -6.98 10.32 -16.06
N GLN A 797 -7.94 9.76 -15.31
CA GLN A 797 -7.70 9.27 -13.93
C GLN A 797 -6.82 8.01 -13.85
N GLU A 798 -6.56 7.32 -14.96
CA GLU A 798 -5.88 6.02 -14.98
C GLU A 798 -4.36 6.13 -15.26
N GLU A 799 -3.90 7.16 -15.98
CA GLU A 799 -2.46 7.45 -16.19
C GLU A 799 -1.75 7.80 -14.86
N LEU A 800 -2.45 8.51 -13.97
CA LEU A 800 -1.94 8.87 -12.64
C LEU A 800 -1.69 7.66 -11.72
N LYS A 801 -2.40 6.53 -11.94
CA LYS A 801 -2.25 5.32 -11.10
C LYS A 801 -0.93 4.58 -11.37
N TYR A 802 -0.50 4.54 -12.63
CA TYR A 802 0.69 3.80 -13.07
C TYR A 802 1.99 4.52 -12.71
N GLU A 803 2.07 5.83 -12.98
CA GLU A 803 3.18 6.66 -12.49
C GLU A 803 3.26 6.60 -10.97
N GLY A 804 2.11 6.49 -10.28
CA GLY A 804 2.04 6.23 -8.85
C GLY A 804 2.86 5.02 -8.44
N LEU A 805 2.57 3.81 -8.94
CA LEU A 805 3.27 2.59 -8.49
C LEU A 805 4.79 2.59 -8.72
N LYS A 806 5.29 3.21 -9.79
CA LYS A 806 6.74 3.35 -10.03
C LYS A 806 7.37 4.42 -9.14
N ASN A 807 6.59 5.41 -8.68
CA ASN A 807 7.06 6.53 -7.87
C ASN A 807 6.61 6.47 -6.39
N ILE A 808 5.90 5.43 -5.95
CA ILE A 808 5.49 5.22 -4.56
C ILE A 808 6.73 4.91 -3.72
N ASN A 809 7.37 5.96 -3.23
CA ASN A 809 8.44 5.85 -2.26
C ASN A 809 7.85 5.95 -0.85
N THR A 810 7.62 4.79 -0.22
CA THR A 810 7.01 4.69 1.11
C THR A 810 8.05 4.28 2.15
N PRO A 811 7.72 4.33 3.46
CA PRO A 811 8.52 3.67 4.48
C PRO A 811 8.68 2.15 4.26
N LEU A 812 7.72 1.51 3.58
CA LEU A 812 7.68 0.06 3.38
C LEU A 812 8.81 -0.45 2.49
N TYR A 813 8.96 0.12 1.29
CA TYR A 813 10.01 -0.21 0.33
C TYR A 813 10.21 0.93 -0.69
N ASN A 814 11.34 0.90 -1.38
CA ASN A 814 11.65 1.80 -2.50
C ASN A 814 11.57 1.00 -3.82
N PRO A 815 10.69 1.37 -4.77
CA PRO A 815 10.52 0.62 -6.02
C PRO A 815 11.72 0.73 -6.97
N ASN A 816 12.56 1.75 -6.83
CA ASN A 816 13.75 1.98 -7.66
C ASN A 816 15.02 1.37 -7.05
N ASP A 817 15.01 1.06 -5.76
CA ASP A 817 16.10 0.40 -5.04
C ASP A 817 15.52 -0.54 -3.97
N LEU A 818 15.40 -1.83 -4.29
CA LEU A 818 14.80 -2.82 -3.41
C LEU A 818 15.67 -3.20 -2.20
N ASP A 819 16.92 -2.73 -2.17
CA ASP A 819 17.88 -2.95 -1.08
C ASP A 819 18.19 -1.65 -0.30
N ASP A 820 17.36 -0.62 -0.48
CA ASP A 820 17.44 0.65 0.24
C ASP A 820 17.37 0.41 1.76
N LYS A 821 18.50 0.63 2.44
CA LYS A 821 18.66 0.41 3.89
C LYS A 821 17.82 1.36 4.75
N THR A 822 17.24 2.40 4.16
CA THR A 822 16.33 3.31 4.85
C THR A 822 14.91 2.77 4.96
N LYS A 823 14.61 1.61 4.34
CA LYS A 823 13.26 1.05 4.21
C LYS A 823 13.04 -0.20 5.06
N ILE A 824 11.77 -0.43 5.40
CA ILE A 824 11.35 -1.53 6.28
C ILE A 824 11.63 -2.91 5.66
N ASN A 825 11.42 -3.08 4.35
CA ASN A 825 11.66 -4.36 3.68
C ASN A 825 13.12 -4.83 3.85
N THR A 826 14.08 -3.91 3.76
CA THR A 826 15.51 -4.19 3.93
C THR A 826 15.85 -4.56 5.38
N LEU A 827 15.22 -3.90 6.36
CA LEU A 827 15.36 -4.27 7.78
C LEU A 827 14.86 -5.70 8.03
N ILE A 828 13.71 -6.07 7.46
CA ILE A 828 13.15 -7.43 7.59
C ILE A 828 14.05 -8.45 6.89
N LYS A 829 14.47 -8.17 5.65
CA LYS A 829 15.36 -9.03 4.86
C LYS A 829 16.68 -9.31 5.59
N SER A 830 17.28 -8.28 6.18
CA SER A 830 18.52 -8.40 6.96
C SER A 830 18.30 -9.21 8.24
N ASN A 831 17.14 -9.04 8.90
CA ASN A 831 16.81 -9.79 10.10
C ASN A 831 16.65 -11.31 9.85
N PHE A 832 16.21 -11.73 8.65
CA PHE A 832 16.22 -13.14 8.25
C PHE A 832 17.63 -13.74 8.18
N ASN A 833 18.63 -12.91 7.90
CA ASN A 833 20.05 -13.26 7.82
C ASN A 833 20.78 -13.07 9.16
N ASN A 834 20.04 -12.76 10.24
CA ASN A 834 20.57 -12.46 11.57
C ASN A 834 21.47 -11.20 11.60
N GLU A 835 21.26 -10.28 10.65
CA GLU A 835 21.95 -8.98 10.59
C GLU A 835 21.05 -7.89 11.17
N ILE A 836 21.38 -7.40 12.37
CA ILE A 836 20.64 -6.32 13.04
C ILE A 836 21.15 -4.98 12.51
N LEU A 837 20.36 -4.33 11.67
CA LEU A 837 20.65 -2.99 11.17
C LEU A 837 20.17 -1.91 12.15
N GLN A 838 20.84 -0.76 12.15
CA GLN A 838 20.37 0.40 12.90
C GLN A 838 19.08 0.94 12.28
N ILE A 839 18.05 1.17 13.11
CA ILE A 839 16.78 1.72 12.65
C ILE A 839 16.98 3.21 12.28
N PRO A 840 16.70 3.62 11.03
CA PRO A 840 16.74 5.02 10.61
C PRO A 840 15.85 5.91 11.48
N SER A 841 16.26 7.16 11.72
CA SER A 841 15.51 8.10 12.58
C SER A 841 14.05 8.27 12.17
N GLU A 842 13.78 8.27 10.87
CA GLU A 842 12.44 8.42 10.28
C GLU A 842 11.53 7.20 10.52
N LEU A 843 12.10 6.02 10.77
CA LEU A 843 11.36 4.79 11.00
C LEU A 843 11.15 4.47 12.49
N LYS A 844 11.81 5.18 13.41
CA LYS A 844 11.76 4.90 14.85
C LYS A 844 10.35 4.99 15.46
N GLU A 845 9.46 5.76 14.84
CA GLU A 845 8.06 5.83 15.26
C GLU A 845 7.29 4.53 14.93
N PHE A 846 7.65 3.85 13.84
CA PHE A 846 6.92 2.69 13.31
C PHE A 846 7.61 1.37 13.60
N VAL A 847 8.93 1.37 13.80
CA VAL A 847 9.76 0.17 13.82
C VAL A 847 10.56 0.08 15.12
N ARG A 848 10.58 -1.11 15.72
CA ARG A 848 11.45 -1.44 16.86
C ARG A 848 11.86 -2.91 16.86
N TYR A 849 13.00 -3.22 17.48
CA TYR A 849 13.39 -4.59 17.81
C TYR A 849 12.89 -4.98 19.20
N ALA A 850 12.52 -6.25 19.39
CA ALA A 850 12.19 -6.83 20.69
C ALA A 850 12.66 -8.30 20.75
N ASN A 851 13.02 -8.80 21.93
CA ASN A 851 13.22 -10.25 22.08
C ASN A 851 11.85 -10.94 22.10
N LEU A 852 11.76 -12.15 21.55
CA LEU A 852 10.50 -12.87 21.47
C LEU A 852 9.92 -13.14 22.87
N VAL A 853 10.77 -13.49 23.84
CA VAL A 853 10.37 -13.73 25.24
C VAL A 853 9.68 -12.51 25.87
N ASP A 854 10.08 -11.29 25.51
CA ASP A 854 9.51 -10.04 26.04
C ASP A 854 8.16 -9.67 25.40
N LEU A 855 7.73 -10.41 24.38
CA LEU A 855 6.40 -10.26 23.78
C LEU A 855 5.34 -11.10 24.51
N LEU A 856 5.75 -12.06 25.35
CA LEU A 856 4.85 -12.91 26.11
C LEU A 856 4.76 -12.47 27.58
N ASP A 857 3.56 -12.61 28.15
CA ASP A 857 3.31 -12.30 29.56
C ASP A 857 3.28 -13.58 30.40
N PHE A 858 4.43 -13.91 31.00
CA PHE A 858 4.59 -15.06 31.90
C PHE A 858 4.10 -14.78 33.34
N GLU A 859 3.73 -13.53 33.67
CA GLU A 859 3.27 -13.15 35.01
C GLU A 859 1.79 -13.55 35.22
N ARG A 860 0.98 -13.59 34.15
CA ARG A 860 -0.46 -13.96 34.22
C ARG A 860 -0.68 -15.36 34.78
N LEU A 861 -1.64 -15.51 35.69
CA LEU A 861 -2.05 -16.81 36.22
C LEU A 861 -2.46 -17.80 35.13
N GLU A 862 -3.25 -17.32 34.15
CA GLU A 862 -3.62 -18.08 32.95
C GLU A 862 -2.73 -17.66 31.78
N PHE A 863 -1.84 -18.56 31.37
CA PHE A 863 -0.84 -18.29 30.35
C PHE A 863 -1.37 -18.65 28.95
N ASN A 864 -1.94 -17.65 28.29
CA ASN A 864 -2.53 -17.81 26.96
C ASN A 864 -1.51 -17.69 25.80
N LYS A 865 -0.23 -17.41 26.07
CA LYS A 865 0.83 -17.17 25.06
C LYS A 865 0.56 -15.98 24.12
N ALA A 866 -0.16 -14.96 24.58
CA ALA A 866 -0.42 -13.76 23.78
C ALA A 866 0.86 -13.01 23.44
N LEU A 867 1.00 -12.62 22.18
CA LEU A 867 2.09 -11.80 21.68
C LEU A 867 1.67 -10.34 21.75
N ASN A 868 2.21 -9.61 22.72
CA ASN A 868 1.95 -8.20 22.93
C ASN A 868 2.96 -7.34 22.17
N LEU A 869 2.51 -6.73 21.07
CA LEU A 869 3.35 -5.85 20.25
C LEU A 869 3.62 -4.48 20.89
N THR A 870 2.98 -4.17 22.02
CA THR A 870 3.21 -2.99 22.87
C THR A 870 3.83 -3.42 24.21
N SER A 871 5.12 -3.68 24.21
CA SER A 871 5.85 -4.10 25.41
C SER A 871 6.05 -2.90 26.34
N LYS A 872 5.81 -3.10 27.64
CA LYS A 872 6.30 -2.21 28.70
C LYS A 872 7.83 -2.30 28.67
N ASN A 873 8.50 -1.18 28.48
CA ASN A 873 9.97 -1.12 28.55
C ASN A 873 10.41 -1.62 29.95
N LYS A 874 10.83 -2.89 30.08
CA LYS A 874 11.73 -3.29 31.17
C LYS A 874 13.09 -2.76 30.74
N VAL A 875 13.38 -1.52 31.13
CA VAL A 875 14.73 -0.95 30.98
C VAL A 875 15.64 -1.79 31.86
N GLU A 876 16.47 -2.61 31.23
CA GLU A 876 17.51 -3.36 31.93
C GLU A 876 18.62 -2.37 32.27
N ILE A 877 18.58 -1.83 33.49
CA ILE A 877 19.61 -0.93 33.99
C ILE A 877 20.88 -1.77 34.16
N LYS A 878 21.93 -1.46 33.40
CA LYS A 878 23.29 -1.93 33.72
C LYS A 878 23.96 -0.88 34.59
N SER A 879 24.82 -1.30 35.51
CA SER A 879 25.50 -0.41 36.45
C SER A 879 26.90 -0.95 36.76
N LYS A 880 27.85 -0.06 36.99
CA LYS A 880 29.19 -0.37 37.50
C LYS A 880 29.16 -0.94 38.93
N TYR A 881 28.15 -0.56 39.71
CA TYR A 881 27.95 -1.01 41.10
C TYR A 881 26.77 -1.97 41.20
N GLU A 882 26.74 -2.77 42.26
CA GLU A 882 25.68 -3.74 42.53
C GLU A 882 24.29 -3.08 42.55
N LEU A 883 23.32 -3.74 41.90
CA LEU A 883 21.93 -3.31 41.88
C LEU A 883 21.16 -3.99 43.01
N VAL A 884 20.83 -3.22 44.03
CA VAL A 884 20.04 -3.66 45.20
C VAL A 884 18.59 -3.22 45.08
N ARG A 885 17.66 -3.90 45.77
CA ARG A 885 16.26 -3.44 45.79
C ARG A 885 16.13 -2.23 46.72
N LEU A 886 15.33 -1.25 46.33
CA LEU A 886 15.10 -0.06 47.14
C LEU A 886 14.57 -0.41 48.54
N GLY A 887 13.71 -1.43 48.67
CA GLY A 887 13.21 -1.91 49.96
C GLY A 887 14.27 -2.55 50.87
N GLU A 888 15.41 -3.00 50.33
CA GLU A 888 16.53 -3.55 51.13
C GLU A 888 17.27 -2.42 51.85
N VAL A 889 17.45 -1.27 51.19
CA VAL A 889 18.23 -0.13 51.68
C VAL A 889 17.40 1.07 52.14
N ALA A 890 16.08 1.05 51.97
CA ALA A 890 15.18 2.09 52.46
C ALA A 890 13.89 1.49 53.06
N SER A 891 13.31 2.17 54.06
CA SER A 891 11.94 1.89 54.51
C SER A 891 10.95 2.66 53.64
N ILE A 892 9.93 1.98 53.13
CA ILE A 892 8.95 2.55 52.19
C ILE A 892 7.56 2.32 52.76
N ASP A 893 6.83 3.40 53.02
CA ASP A 893 5.48 3.35 53.58
C ASP A 893 4.54 4.36 52.89
N TRP A 894 3.24 4.20 53.05
CA TRP A 894 2.28 5.22 52.62
C TRP A 894 2.35 6.44 53.54
N GLY A 895 2.15 7.63 52.98
CA GLY A 895 1.74 8.80 53.76
C GLY A 895 0.37 8.57 54.41
N ASN A 896 -0.02 9.43 55.35
CA ASN A 896 -1.25 9.25 56.11
C ASN A 896 -2.49 9.33 55.21
N THR A 897 -3.05 8.17 54.91
CA THR A 897 -4.17 7.98 53.96
C THR A 897 -5.50 8.55 54.44
N LYS A 898 -5.60 8.93 55.73
CA LYS A 898 -6.79 9.55 56.33
C LYS A 898 -6.77 11.08 56.23
N LEU A 899 -5.61 11.67 55.98
CA LEU A 899 -5.44 13.13 55.90
C LEU A 899 -5.58 13.63 54.46
N THR A 900 -6.27 14.74 54.28
CA THR A 900 -6.45 15.46 53.01
C THR A 900 -5.98 16.91 53.17
N LYS A 901 -6.07 17.72 52.10
CA LYS A 901 -5.69 19.13 52.16
C LYS A 901 -6.59 19.99 53.08
N GLU A 902 -7.71 19.46 53.56
CA GLU A 902 -8.64 20.17 54.46
C GLU A 902 -8.04 20.49 55.83
N ILE A 903 -6.95 19.82 56.23
CA ILE A 903 -6.29 20.05 57.52
C ILE A 903 -5.38 21.28 57.52
N TYR A 904 -5.15 21.91 56.35
CA TYR A 904 -4.20 23.00 56.22
C TYR A 904 -4.63 24.20 57.06
N LYS A 905 -3.66 24.82 57.71
CA LYS A 905 -3.88 26.01 58.54
C LYS A 905 -2.92 27.11 58.15
N GLU A 906 -3.42 28.32 57.99
CA GLU A 906 -2.57 29.49 57.83
C GLU A 906 -1.71 29.70 59.09
N ASN A 907 -0.44 30.06 58.90
CA ASN A 907 0.54 30.34 59.96
C ASN A 907 0.88 29.17 60.90
N ALA A 908 0.55 27.93 60.52
CA ALA A 908 0.95 26.76 61.29
C ALA A 908 2.44 26.41 61.08
N ARG A 909 3.05 25.71 62.05
CA ARG A 909 4.53 25.56 62.14
C ARG A 909 5.14 24.45 61.30
N TYR A 910 4.44 23.34 61.11
CA TYR A 910 5.03 22.13 60.52
C TYR A 910 4.60 21.95 59.06
N LYS A 911 5.54 21.48 58.23
CA LYS A 911 5.35 21.33 56.79
C LYS A 911 4.47 20.12 56.48
N VAL A 912 3.53 20.28 55.54
CA VAL A 912 2.74 19.17 55.00
C VAL A 912 3.05 18.94 53.53
N TYR A 913 3.24 17.67 53.19
CA TYR A 913 3.52 17.22 51.84
C TYR A 913 2.32 16.43 51.28
N SER A 914 1.80 16.88 50.15
CA SER A 914 0.83 16.13 49.33
C SER A 914 1.48 15.62 48.04
N ALA A 915 0.70 14.99 47.16
CA ALA A 915 1.14 14.65 45.80
C ALA A 915 1.58 15.89 44.98
N SER A 916 1.31 17.11 45.47
CA SER A 916 1.77 18.37 44.85
C SER A 916 3.11 18.88 45.41
N GLY A 917 3.66 18.26 46.46
CA GLY A 917 4.86 18.69 47.18
C GLY A 917 4.52 19.33 48.52
N GLN A 918 5.43 20.14 49.06
CA GLN A 918 5.17 20.95 50.24
C GLN A 918 4.16 22.06 49.88
N ASP A 919 2.89 21.87 50.21
CA ASP A 919 1.80 22.77 49.79
C ASP A 919 0.85 23.18 50.92
N GLY A 920 1.23 22.93 52.17
CA GLY A 920 0.49 23.40 53.34
C GLY A 920 1.31 23.34 54.63
N THR A 921 0.75 23.87 55.71
CA THR A 921 1.29 23.75 57.07
C THR A 921 0.22 23.34 58.07
N ILE A 922 0.64 22.71 59.17
CA ILE A 922 -0.22 22.23 60.27
C ILE A 922 0.47 22.36 61.64
N ASP A 923 -0.30 22.20 62.73
CA ASP A 923 0.17 22.39 64.11
C ASP A 923 0.74 21.12 64.76
N PHE A 924 0.72 19.98 64.07
CA PHE A 924 1.31 18.72 64.52
C PHE A 924 2.25 18.13 63.45
N TYR A 925 3.04 17.13 63.80
CA TYR A 925 3.88 16.40 62.83
C TYR A 925 3.82 14.91 63.12
N GLU A 926 3.95 14.09 62.07
CA GLU A 926 4.00 12.62 62.19
C GLU A 926 5.41 12.06 62.01
N HIS A 927 6.31 12.85 61.43
CA HIS A 927 7.67 12.44 61.12
C HIS A 927 8.68 13.55 61.42
N GLU A 928 9.87 13.13 61.84
CA GLU A 928 11.03 13.98 62.06
C GLU A 928 12.24 13.41 61.30
N GLY A 929 13.12 14.29 60.82
CA GLY A 929 14.33 13.96 60.07
C GLY A 929 14.16 14.04 58.55
N GLU A 930 15.19 13.56 57.82
CA GLU A 930 15.23 13.59 56.37
C GLU A 930 14.48 12.41 55.73
N ALA A 931 13.70 12.67 54.68
CA ALA A 931 13.03 11.63 53.90
C ALA A 931 12.72 12.08 52.47
N VAL A 932 12.50 11.12 51.59
CA VAL A 932 11.95 11.37 50.25
C VAL A 932 10.45 11.09 50.24
N ILE A 933 9.67 12.05 49.75
CA ILE A 933 8.23 11.94 49.59
C ILE A 933 7.92 11.77 48.10
N LEU A 934 7.46 10.59 47.71
CA LEU A 934 7.06 10.24 46.35
C LEU A 934 5.58 10.54 46.15
N SER A 935 5.25 11.33 45.14
CA SER A 935 3.89 11.47 44.63
C SER A 935 3.47 10.15 43.98
N ALA A 936 2.55 9.42 44.62
CA ALA A 936 2.23 8.05 44.25
C ALA A 936 0.97 7.94 43.39
N ILE A 937 0.03 8.89 43.46
CA ILE A 937 -1.24 8.86 42.70
C ILE A 937 -1.56 10.25 42.15
N GLY A 938 -1.92 10.34 40.87
CA GLY A 938 -2.41 11.57 40.22
C GLY A 938 -1.46 12.15 39.17
N ALA A 939 -1.72 13.37 38.69
CA ALA A 939 -1.02 13.94 37.53
C ALA A 939 0.50 14.07 37.68
N ARG A 940 1.02 14.15 38.91
CA ARG A 940 2.46 14.22 39.23
C ARG A 940 3.03 12.89 39.71
N CYS A 941 2.39 11.77 39.37
CA CYS A 941 2.80 10.43 39.79
C CYS A 941 4.25 10.17 39.33
N GLY A 942 5.12 9.77 40.25
CA GLY A 942 6.56 9.53 40.00
C GLY A 942 7.48 10.69 40.39
N LYS A 943 6.95 11.85 40.78
CA LYS A 943 7.77 12.99 41.24
C LYS A 943 8.12 12.85 42.72
N CYS A 944 9.37 13.13 43.08
CA CYS A 944 9.83 13.10 44.46
C CYS A 944 10.02 14.50 45.05
N PHE A 945 9.91 14.58 46.37
CA PHE A 945 10.16 15.78 47.17
C PHE A 945 11.06 15.42 48.34
N PHE A 946 11.85 16.38 48.82
CA PHE A 946 12.71 16.17 49.97
C PHE A 946 12.09 16.83 51.21
N ALA A 947 11.94 16.06 52.28
CA ALA A 947 11.43 16.52 53.57
C ALA A 947 12.55 16.57 54.60
N THR A 948 12.57 17.63 55.41
CA THR A 948 13.54 17.87 56.49
C THR A 948 12.82 18.35 57.74
N ASP A 949 13.52 18.30 58.88
CA ASP A 949 13.02 18.79 60.17
C ASP A 949 11.77 18.02 60.63
N LYS A 950 10.64 18.70 60.88
CA LYS A 950 9.37 18.12 61.35
C LYS A 950 8.27 18.30 60.31
N TRP A 951 7.66 17.21 59.87
CA TRP A 951 6.74 17.19 58.73
C TRP A 951 5.69 16.06 58.79
N THR A 952 4.68 16.19 57.94
CA THR A 952 3.63 15.19 57.72
C THR A 952 3.41 14.99 56.22
N ALA A 953 3.20 13.75 55.77
CA ALA A 953 2.81 13.46 54.39
C ALA A 953 1.39 12.87 54.36
N ILE A 954 0.53 13.39 53.49
CA ILE A 954 -0.91 13.05 53.45
C ILE A 954 -1.23 12.04 52.34
N LYS A 955 -2.52 11.72 52.16
CA LYS A 955 -3.01 10.74 51.17
C LYS A 955 -2.40 10.96 49.78
N ASN A 956 -2.21 9.85 49.04
CA ASN A 956 -1.63 9.77 47.69
C ASN A 956 -0.10 9.96 47.61
N THR A 957 0.61 9.89 48.75
CA THR A 957 2.07 9.95 48.80
C THR A 957 2.69 8.67 49.37
N ILE A 958 3.92 8.36 48.98
CA ILE A 958 4.76 7.31 49.58
C ILE A 958 5.95 8.00 50.26
N ILE A 959 6.29 7.54 51.46
CA ILE A 959 7.42 8.00 52.26
C ILE A 959 8.56 7.00 52.11
N ILE A 960 9.77 7.49 51.83
CA ILE A 960 10.99 6.69 51.69
C ILE A 960 12.02 7.26 52.68
N LYS A 961 12.52 6.43 53.60
CA LYS A 961 13.60 6.79 54.54
C LYS A 961 14.78 5.84 54.38
N ALA A 962 16.00 6.37 54.42
CA ALA A 962 17.21 5.57 54.25
C ALA A 962 17.43 4.62 55.44
N LYS A 963 17.94 3.42 55.15
CA LYS A 963 18.53 2.50 56.14
C LYS A 963 20.06 2.67 56.14
N LYS A 964 20.78 1.71 56.72
CA LYS A 964 22.25 1.69 56.77
C LYS A 964 22.85 1.65 55.35
N ASP A 965 24.03 2.26 55.19
CA ASP A 965 24.88 2.21 53.98
C ASP A 965 24.36 2.98 52.74
N ILE A 966 23.31 3.80 52.89
CA ILE A 966 22.84 4.69 51.82
C ILE A 966 22.50 6.10 52.34
N LEU A 967 22.92 7.12 51.60
CA LEU A 967 22.56 8.51 51.88
C LEU A 967 21.20 8.83 51.28
N ILE A 968 20.27 9.35 52.09
CA ILE A 968 18.91 9.69 51.64
C ILE A 968 18.90 10.78 50.55
N ARG A 969 19.90 11.66 50.55
CA ARG A 969 20.10 12.67 49.51
C ARG A 969 20.55 12.06 48.19
N TYR A 970 21.44 11.07 48.22
CA TYR A 970 21.82 10.33 47.01
C TYR A 970 20.61 9.61 46.42
N LEU A 971 19.82 8.95 47.28
CA LEU A 971 18.54 8.36 46.88
C LEU A 971 17.63 9.37 46.20
N PHE A 972 17.44 10.55 46.81
CA PHE A 972 16.63 11.62 46.24
C PHE A 972 17.09 12.01 44.84
N GLU A 973 18.38 12.32 44.65
CA GLU A 973 18.91 12.75 43.35
C GLU A 973 18.76 11.65 42.28
N TYR A 974 18.91 10.37 42.65
CA TYR A 974 18.76 9.26 41.71
C TYR A 974 17.29 8.95 41.35
N ILE A 975 16.40 8.89 42.34
CA ILE A 975 15.00 8.45 42.15
C ILE A 975 14.02 9.58 41.85
N ASN A 976 14.44 10.84 41.94
CA ASN A 976 13.64 12.01 41.55
C ASN A 976 13.60 12.20 40.02
N ASN A 977 13.32 11.10 39.33
CA ASN A 977 13.11 11.02 37.90
C ASN A 977 11.74 10.36 37.66
N GLU A 978 10.83 11.08 37.01
CA GLU A 978 9.49 10.57 36.77
C GLU A 978 9.45 9.30 35.90
N THR A 979 10.47 9.04 35.08
CA THR A 979 10.56 7.83 34.25
C THR A 979 11.18 6.64 34.98
N PHE A 980 11.76 6.85 36.17
CA PHE A 980 12.33 5.77 36.98
C PHE A 980 11.25 4.83 37.54
N TRP A 981 10.05 5.37 37.81
CA TRP A 981 9.00 4.63 38.49
C TRP A 981 8.07 3.87 37.54
N ASN A 982 7.78 2.61 37.87
CA ASN A 982 6.76 1.82 37.19
C ASN A 982 5.34 2.32 37.54
N LYS A 983 4.73 3.06 36.61
CA LYS A 983 3.38 3.61 36.73
C LYS A 983 2.33 2.66 36.14
N SER A 984 1.16 2.60 36.77
CA SER A 984 -0.03 1.85 36.31
C SER A 984 -1.22 2.80 36.12
N GLY A 985 -2.14 2.47 35.22
CA GLY A 985 -3.35 3.27 34.93
C GLY A 985 -3.13 4.38 33.89
N SER A 986 -4.04 4.49 32.91
CA SER A 986 -3.94 5.45 31.80
C SER A 986 -4.55 6.82 32.11
N ALA A 987 -5.74 6.86 32.75
CA ALA A 987 -6.43 8.11 33.09
C ALA A 987 -5.94 8.74 34.41
N GLN A 988 -5.60 7.92 35.40
CA GLN A 988 -5.01 8.35 36.67
C GLN A 988 -3.82 7.43 36.99
N PRO A 989 -2.58 7.88 36.77
CA PRO A 989 -1.41 7.06 37.02
C PRO A 989 -1.19 6.87 38.51
N PHE A 990 -0.74 5.66 38.88
CA PHE A 990 -0.40 5.30 40.25
C PHE A 990 0.81 4.37 40.35
N ILE A 991 1.52 4.45 41.47
CA ILE A 991 2.65 3.57 41.84
C ILE A 991 2.23 2.73 43.05
N LYS A 992 2.31 1.40 42.91
CA LYS A 992 2.06 0.47 44.01
C LYS A 992 3.26 0.43 44.94
N LEU A 993 3.03 0.34 46.26
CA LEU A 993 4.10 0.28 47.26
C LEU A 993 5.06 -0.90 47.04
N GLY A 994 4.53 -2.09 46.74
CA GLY A 994 5.37 -3.24 46.38
C GLY A 994 6.21 -3.02 45.11
N SER A 995 5.67 -2.30 44.13
CA SER A 995 6.41 -1.94 42.91
C SER A 995 7.49 -0.90 43.16
N ALA A 996 7.27 0.05 44.09
CA ALA A 996 8.29 0.99 44.52
C ALA A 996 9.41 0.28 45.29
N SER A 997 9.05 -0.65 46.20
CA SER A 997 9.99 -1.45 46.99
C SER A 997 10.87 -2.37 46.14
N ALA A 998 10.31 -2.94 45.07
CA ALA A 998 11.04 -3.82 44.17
C ALA A 998 11.95 -3.09 43.14
N GLN A 999 11.90 -1.76 43.05
CA GLN A 999 12.77 -1.02 42.13
C GLN A 999 14.24 -1.26 42.47
N LYS A 1000 15.07 -1.49 41.44
CA LYS A 1000 16.50 -1.69 41.62
C LYS A 1000 17.24 -0.36 41.50
N ILE A 1001 18.20 -0.14 42.38
CA ILE A 1001 19.07 1.03 42.37
C ILE A 1001 20.54 0.60 42.51
N PRO A 1002 21.48 1.33 41.91
CA PRO A 1002 22.91 1.10 42.15
C PRO A 1002 23.30 1.56 43.56
N LEU A 1003 24.06 0.71 44.25
CA LEU A 1003 24.59 0.98 45.60
C LEU A 1003 26.12 1.14 45.56
N PRO A 1004 26.64 2.33 45.18
CA PRO A 1004 28.07 2.61 45.31
C PRO A 1004 28.46 2.80 46.79
N PRO A 1005 29.76 2.67 47.15
CA PRO A 1005 30.27 2.99 48.49
C PRO A 1005 29.89 4.41 48.94
N LEU A 1006 29.74 4.62 50.26
CA LEU A 1006 29.34 5.92 50.83
C LEU A 1006 30.24 7.08 50.35
N GLU A 1007 31.55 6.86 50.25
CA GLU A 1007 32.52 7.84 49.74
C GLU A 1007 32.19 8.31 48.31
N ILE A 1008 31.74 7.39 47.45
CA ILE A 1008 31.32 7.71 46.08
C ILE A 1008 29.95 8.41 46.08
N GLN A 1009 29.03 8.02 46.98
CA GLN A 1009 27.75 8.73 47.15
C GLN A 1009 28.00 10.19 47.56
N GLU A 1010 28.94 10.44 48.48
CA GLU A 1010 29.35 11.78 48.90
C GLU A 1010 30.00 12.58 47.77
N GLN A 1011 30.88 11.97 46.98
CA GLN A 1011 31.47 12.61 45.79
C GLN A 1011 30.42 13.01 44.76
N ILE A 1012 29.42 12.15 44.51
CA ILE A 1012 28.30 12.45 43.62
C ILE A 1012 27.55 13.67 44.15
N LEU A 1013 27.18 13.65 45.44
CA LEU A 1013 26.43 14.74 46.06
C LEU A 1013 27.20 16.06 46.06
N SER A 1014 28.51 16.05 46.31
CA SER A 1014 29.35 17.24 46.26
C SER A 1014 29.30 17.93 44.90
N HIS A 1015 29.43 17.17 43.80
CA HIS A 1015 29.39 17.73 42.46
C HIS A 1015 27.99 18.21 42.06
N LEU A 1016 26.94 17.46 42.42
CA LEU A 1016 25.56 17.88 42.17
C LEU A 1016 25.23 19.18 42.93
N GLN A 1017 25.79 19.35 44.13
CA GLN A 1017 25.65 20.57 44.92
C GLN A 1017 26.36 21.77 44.28
N GLU A 1018 27.55 21.61 43.69
CA GLU A 1018 28.22 22.67 42.92
C GLU A 1018 27.34 23.17 41.76
N LEU A 1019 26.69 22.24 41.06
CA LEU A 1019 25.77 22.55 39.97
C LEU A 1019 24.50 23.27 40.45
N ASP A 1020 23.97 22.91 41.62
CA ASP A 1020 22.85 23.62 42.23
C ASP A 1020 23.23 25.04 42.68
N ILE A 1021 24.41 25.22 43.28
CA ILE A 1021 24.94 26.54 43.63
C ILE A 1021 25.08 27.39 42.36
N LYS A 1022 25.64 26.83 41.28
CA LYS A 1022 25.76 27.52 40.00
C LYS A 1022 24.39 27.93 39.46
N ARG A 1023 23.38 27.07 39.59
CA ARG A 1023 22.00 27.36 39.20
C ARG A 1023 21.44 28.54 39.99
N GLU A 1024 21.56 28.52 41.30
CA GLU A 1024 21.07 29.60 42.18
C GLU A 1024 21.77 30.93 41.89
N VAL A 1025 23.10 30.93 41.76
CA VAL A 1025 23.89 32.12 41.44
C VAL A 1025 23.48 32.69 40.08
N SER A 1026 23.34 31.85 39.05
CA SER A 1026 22.95 32.28 37.71
C SER A 1026 21.52 32.85 37.70
N GLN A 1027 20.60 32.23 38.44
CA GLN A 1027 19.22 32.73 38.56
C GLN A 1027 19.15 34.07 39.29
N THR A 1028 19.88 34.23 40.40
CA THR A 1028 19.99 35.52 41.11
C THR A 1028 20.57 36.59 40.19
N LYS A 1029 21.59 36.26 39.40
CA LYS A 1029 22.20 37.20 38.45
C LYS A 1029 21.23 37.59 37.32
N ILE A 1030 20.48 36.65 36.75
CA ILE A 1030 19.43 36.95 35.77
C ILE A 1030 18.40 37.91 36.36
N ASN A 1031 17.92 37.65 37.57
CA ASN A 1031 16.94 38.50 38.23
C ASN A 1031 17.50 39.92 38.45
N ALA A 1032 18.78 40.05 38.82
CA ALA A 1032 19.45 41.33 38.98
C ALA A 1032 19.57 42.10 37.65
N LEU A 1033 19.99 41.44 36.57
CA LEU A 1033 20.10 42.04 35.23
C LEU A 1033 18.72 42.47 34.69
N GLN A 1034 17.67 41.68 34.90
CA GLN A 1034 16.30 42.05 34.54
C GLN A 1034 15.82 43.28 35.32
N GLN A 1035 16.20 43.38 36.60
CA GLN A 1035 15.91 44.55 37.42
C GLN A 1035 16.68 45.78 36.92
N GLU A 1036 17.92 45.62 36.47
CA GLU A 1036 18.73 46.68 35.88
C GLU A 1036 18.10 47.23 34.59
N ILE A 1037 17.69 46.36 33.66
CA ILE A 1037 16.94 46.75 32.44
C ILE A 1037 15.68 47.55 32.83
N THR A 1038 14.95 47.06 33.84
CA THR A 1038 13.77 47.75 34.35
C THR A 1038 14.12 49.15 34.89
N ASN A 1039 15.22 49.28 35.63
CA ASN A 1039 15.66 50.56 36.17
C ASN A 1039 16.09 51.54 35.07
N ILE A 1040 16.81 51.08 34.04
CA ILE A 1040 17.19 51.91 32.88
C ILE A 1040 15.94 52.54 32.26
N ILE A 1041 14.91 51.74 31.98
CA ILE A 1041 13.67 52.23 31.37
C ILE A 1041 12.88 53.17 32.28
N ASN A 1042 12.76 52.86 33.57
CA ASN A 1042 11.97 53.68 34.49
C ASN A 1042 12.66 54.99 34.88
N ASN A 1043 13.97 55.12 34.67
CA ASN A 1043 14.74 56.34 34.98
C ASN A 1043 14.86 57.30 33.78
N ILE A 1044 14.23 56.99 32.63
CA ILE A 1044 14.25 57.87 31.47
C ILE A 1044 13.50 59.15 31.79
N ASN A 1045 14.23 60.27 31.80
CA ASN A 1045 13.67 61.59 31.97
C ASN A 1045 13.56 62.30 30.61
N ALA A 1046 12.38 62.24 30.00
CA ALA A 1046 12.08 62.89 28.73
C ALA A 1046 10.61 63.35 28.68
N PRO A 1047 10.25 64.32 27.82
CA PRO A 1047 8.87 64.76 27.66
C PRO A 1047 7.93 63.59 27.34
N LEU A 1048 6.78 63.55 28.01
CA LEU A 1048 5.75 62.56 27.76
C LEU A 1048 5.04 62.86 26.44
N ARG A 1049 4.87 61.83 25.61
CA ARG A 1049 4.16 61.90 24.32
C ARG A 1049 3.09 60.82 24.26
N LYS A 1050 1.95 61.14 23.65
CA LYS A 1050 0.87 60.17 23.44
C LYS A 1050 1.26 59.17 22.36
N LEU A 1051 0.92 57.90 22.54
CA LEU A 1051 1.19 56.87 21.55
C LEU A 1051 0.49 57.16 20.22
N SER A 1052 -0.68 57.80 20.20
CA SER A 1052 -1.35 58.22 18.96
C SER A 1052 -0.50 59.08 18.03
N GLU A 1053 0.50 59.79 18.55
CA GLU A 1053 1.45 60.61 17.78
C GLU A 1053 2.67 59.80 17.30
N LEU A 1054 2.88 58.62 17.87
CA LEU A 1054 4.10 57.82 17.74
C LEU A 1054 3.90 56.50 16.99
N ILE A 1055 2.68 55.98 16.92
CA ILE A 1055 2.41 54.66 16.33
C ILE A 1055 1.16 54.63 15.46
N LYS A 1056 1.14 53.69 14.51
CA LYS A 1056 -0.06 53.23 13.81
C LYS A 1056 -0.42 51.84 14.31
N ILE A 1057 -1.71 51.58 14.52
CA ILE A 1057 -2.19 50.33 15.09
C ILE A 1057 -3.04 49.56 14.07
N ASN A 1058 -2.65 48.31 13.83
CA ASN A 1058 -3.36 47.33 12.99
C ASN A 1058 -3.63 47.82 11.57
N THR A 1059 -2.58 48.28 10.85
CA THR A 1059 -2.73 48.84 9.50
C THR A 1059 -3.14 47.79 8.47
N THR A 1060 -2.69 46.54 8.66
CA THR A 1060 -2.86 45.46 7.69
C THR A 1060 -3.70 44.33 8.30
N SER A 1061 -4.67 43.85 7.53
CA SER A 1061 -5.51 42.73 7.89
C SER A 1061 -5.73 41.84 6.66
N ILE A 1062 -5.80 40.54 6.89
CA ILE A 1062 -6.08 39.53 5.87
C ILE A 1062 -7.19 38.60 6.36
N ASN A 1063 -7.96 38.02 5.45
CA ASN A 1063 -8.92 36.98 5.77
C ASN A 1063 -8.43 35.66 5.16
N PRO A 1064 -7.87 34.73 5.96
CA PRO A 1064 -7.31 33.50 5.42
C PRO A 1064 -8.35 32.60 4.74
N LEU A 1065 -9.65 32.80 5.03
CA LEU A 1065 -10.75 32.07 4.38
C LEU A 1065 -10.90 32.42 2.89
N GLU A 1066 -10.37 33.57 2.43
CA GLU A 1066 -10.34 33.95 1.01
C GLU A 1066 -9.26 33.19 0.22
N THR A 1067 -8.34 32.52 0.93
CA THR A 1067 -7.32 31.62 0.36
C THR A 1067 -7.38 30.26 1.06
N PRO A 1068 -8.50 29.52 0.94
CA PRO A 1068 -8.80 28.36 1.78
C PRO A 1068 -7.79 27.22 1.66
N ASN A 1069 -7.03 27.17 0.56
CA ASN A 1069 -6.01 26.15 0.30
C ASN A 1069 -4.58 26.59 0.69
N LYS A 1070 -4.38 27.86 1.08
CA LYS A 1070 -3.07 28.38 1.49
C LYS A 1070 -2.82 28.04 2.96
N LYS A 1071 -1.64 27.51 3.28
CA LYS A 1071 -1.19 27.30 4.67
C LYS A 1071 -0.54 28.57 5.20
N PHE A 1072 -0.70 28.83 6.49
CA PHE A 1072 -0.10 29.96 7.18
C PHE A 1072 0.23 29.58 8.64
N ILE A 1073 1.22 30.23 9.21
CA ILE A 1073 1.58 30.13 10.63
C ILE A 1073 0.60 31.02 11.41
N TYR A 1074 -0.14 30.44 12.34
CA TYR A 1074 -1.09 31.17 13.17
C TYR A 1074 -0.51 31.46 14.56
N ILE A 1075 -0.33 32.74 14.86
CA ILE A 1075 0.18 33.19 16.16
C ILE A 1075 -0.99 33.66 17.01
N ASP A 1076 -1.36 32.86 17.99
CA ASP A 1076 -2.31 33.25 19.04
C ASP A 1076 -1.58 33.78 20.29
N ILE A 1077 -2.35 34.15 21.33
CA ILE A 1077 -1.78 34.76 22.54
C ILE A 1077 -0.85 33.80 23.28
N ASP A 1078 -1.16 32.50 23.30
CA ASP A 1078 -0.36 31.50 24.00
C ASP A 1078 0.91 31.11 23.22
N SER A 1079 0.95 31.41 21.92
CA SER A 1079 2.14 31.29 21.08
C SER A 1079 3.24 32.30 21.44
N VAL A 1080 2.95 33.31 22.28
CA VAL A 1080 3.94 34.32 22.73
C VAL A 1080 4.27 34.12 24.20
N ASN A 1081 5.54 33.87 24.49
CA ASN A 1081 5.98 33.50 25.82
C ASN A 1081 6.02 34.74 26.76
N LYS A 1082 5.19 34.69 27.79
CA LYS A 1082 4.83 35.80 28.69
C LYS A 1082 6.08 36.40 29.36
N GLY A 1083 6.32 37.68 29.12
CA GLY A 1083 7.43 38.42 29.73
C GLY A 1083 8.81 38.19 29.10
N THR A 1084 8.92 37.39 28.03
CA THR A 1084 10.20 37.15 27.31
C THR A 1084 10.20 37.63 25.86
N GLY A 1085 9.01 37.77 25.26
CA GLY A 1085 8.86 38.17 23.85
C GLY A 1085 9.30 37.13 22.81
N ILE A 1086 9.53 35.89 23.24
CA ILE A 1086 9.81 34.77 22.32
C ILE A 1086 8.49 34.27 21.72
N ILE A 1087 8.44 34.13 20.40
CA ILE A 1087 7.28 33.64 19.66
C ILE A 1087 7.53 32.19 19.20
N ASP A 1088 6.57 31.31 19.43
CA ASP A 1088 6.50 29.97 18.84
C ASP A 1088 5.81 30.02 17.48
N TYR A 1089 6.54 29.65 16.42
CA TYR A 1089 6.06 29.63 15.04
C TYR A 1089 5.61 28.24 14.55
N SER A 1090 5.42 27.28 15.46
CA SER A 1090 5.11 25.88 15.10
C SER A 1090 3.65 25.64 14.68
N ASN A 1091 2.73 26.55 14.98
CA ASN A 1091 1.30 26.36 14.73
C ASN A 1091 0.90 26.68 13.27
N ILE A 1092 0.93 25.66 12.40
CA ILE A 1092 0.60 25.80 10.97
C ILE A 1092 -0.85 25.39 10.72
N LEU A 1093 -1.66 26.32 10.20
CA LEU A 1093 -3.06 26.12 9.84
C LEU A 1093 -3.28 26.28 8.33
N GLN A 1094 -4.36 25.69 7.84
CA GLN A 1094 -4.84 25.90 6.49
C GLN A 1094 -5.95 26.96 6.48
N GLY A 1095 -6.01 27.79 5.44
CA GLY A 1095 -6.97 28.88 5.28
C GLY A 1095 -8.42 28.49 5.57
N SER A 1096 -8.86 27.32 5.11
CA SER A 1096 -10.22 26.79 5.36
C SER A 1096 -10.53 26.51 6.84
N ASN A 1097 -9.51 26.21 7.64
CA ASN A 1097 -9.61 25.94 9.07
C ASN A 1097 -9.22 27.16 9.92
N ALA A 1098 -9.08 28.34 9.30
CA ALA A 1098 -8.60 29.53 9.97
C ALA A 1098 -9.60 30.00 11.04
N PRO A 1099 -9.16 30.22 12.29
CA PRO A 1099 -9.98 30.83 13.31
C PRO A 1099 -10.47 32.21 12.87
N SER A 1100 -11.65 32.62 13.33
CA SER A 1100 -12.19 33.96 13.04
C SER A 1100 -11.27 35.10 13.51
N ARG A 1101 -10.42 34.82 14.50
CA ARG A 1101 -9.41 35.74 15.03
C ARG A 1101 -8.12 35.82 14.22
N ALA A 1102 -7.85 34.89 13.29
CA ALA A 1102 -6.64 34.94 12.47
C ALA A 1102 -6.77 36.03 11.40
N ARG A 1103 -6.31 37.25 11.68
CA ARG A 1103 -6.56 38.40 10.80
C ARG A 1103 -5.40 39.37 10.65
N ARG A 1104 -4.51 39.49 11.63
CA ARG A 1104 -3.49 40.54 11.67
C ARG A 1104 -2.22 40.11 10.94
N ILE A 1105 -1.54 41.05 10.30
CA ILE A 1105 -0.18 40.86 9.76
C ILE A 1105 0.77 41.76 10.56
N ALA A 1106 1.92 41.22 10.95
CA ALA A 1106 2.95 41.97 11.66
C ALA A 1106 4.16 42.18 10.74
N PRO A 1107 4.36 43.40 10.20
CA PRO A 1107 5.50 43.67 9.32
C PRO A 1107 6.82 43.69 10.11
N SER A 1108 7.93 43.69 9.38
CA SER A 1108 9.28 43.82 9.97
C SER A 1108 9.40 45.10 10.80
N HIS A 1109 10.11 45.02 11.91
CA HIS A 1109 10.29 46.10 12.89
C HIS A 1109 8.97 46.62 13.49
N SER A 1110 7.96 45.76 13.65
CA SER A 1110 6.74 46.08 14.42
C SER A 1110 6.81 45.53 15.85
N VAL A 1111 5.94 46.04 16.73
CA VAL A 1111 5.77 45.53 18.10
C VAL A 1111 4.37 44.95 18.21
N ILE A 1112 4.25 43.71 18.68
CA ILE A 1112 2.95 43.10 18.96
C ILE A 1112 2.69 43.18 20.46
N ILE A 1113 1.48 43.57 20.86
CA ILE A 1113 1.05 43.54 22.25
C ILE A 1113 -0.27 42.79 22.40
N SER A 1114 -0.32 41.81 23.33
CA SER A 1114 -1.59 41.18 23.70
C SER A 1114 -2.53 42.21 24.31
N THR A 1115 -3.72 42.34 23.73
CA THR A 1115 -4.77 43.22 24.27
C THR A 1115 -5.58 42.53 25.36
N VAL A 1116 -5.53 41.20 25.45
CA VAL A 1116 -6.18 40.41 26.50
C VAL A 1116 -5.19 40.17 27.63
N ARG A 1117 -5.57 40.54 28.86
CA ARG A 1117 -4.72 40.46 30.07
C ARG A 1117 -3.30 41.00 29.83
N PRO A 1118 -3.16 42.26 29.36
CA PRO A 1118 -1.87 42.87 29.01
C PRO A 1118 -0.79 42.77 30.10
N TYR A 1119 -1.18 42.77 31.38
CA TYR A 1119 -0.27 42.58 32.51
C TYR A 1119 0.54 41.27 32.48
N LEU A 1120 0.09 40.26 31.72
CA LEU A 1120 0.84 39.02 31.50
C LEU A 1120 2.00 39.19 30.50
N LYS A 1121 2.18 40.36 29.89
CA LYS A 1121 3.30 40.67 28.98
C LYS A 1121 3.44 39.68 27.80
N GLY A 1122 2.31 39.33 27.17
CA GLY A 1122 2.30 38.61 25.90
C GLY A 1122 2.68 39.55 24.75
N PHE A 1123 3.87 40.13 24.79
CA PHE A 1123 4.36 41.17 23.88
C PHE A 1123 5.64 40.70 23.20
N ALA A 1124 5.87 41.08 21.94
CA ALA A 1124 7.10 40.73 21.23
C ALA A 1124 7.50 41.80 20.22
N TYR A 1125 8.80 41.85 19.92
CA TYR A 1125 9.36 42.65 18.84
C TYR A 1125 9.56 41.78 17.60
N ILE A 1126 9.03 42.22 16.47
CA ILE A 1126 9.16 41.52 15.18
C ILE A 1126 10.37 42.09 14.47
N GLU A 1127 11.52 41.42 14.58
CA GLU A 1127 12.74 41.87 13.90
C GLU A 1127 12.62 41.74 12.38
N LYS A 1128 12.10 40.60 11.91
CA LYS A 1128 11.84 40.31 10.50
C LYS A 1128 10.45 39.71 10.34
N GLU A 1129 9.73 40.16 9.32
CA GLU A 1129 8.45 39.60 8.92
C GLU A 1129 8.60 38.11 8.58
N GLN A 1130 7.75 37.29 9.18
CA GLN A 1130 7.72 35.86 8.91
C GLN A 1130 6.76 35.58 7.76
N GLN A 1131 7.24 34.88 6.73
CA GLN A 1131 6.44 34.55 5.56
C GLN A 1131 5.20 33.73 5.94
N ASP A 1132 4.06 34.09 5.35
CA ASP A 1132 2.77 33.43 5.56
C ASP A 1132 2.40 33.30 7.05
N CYS A 1133 2.66 34.35 7.83
CA CYS A 1133 2.35 34.40 9.27
C CYS A 1133 1.19 35.36 9.55
N ILE A 1134 0.20 34.89 10.32
CA ILE A 1134 -1.03 35.63 10.62
C ILE A 1134 -1.26 35.60 12.12
N PHE A 1135 -1.40 36.79 12.70
CA PHE A 1135 -1.57 37.00 14.13
C PHE A 1135 -3.06 37.10 14.49
N SER A 1136 -3.37 36.65 15.70
CA SER A 1136 -4.70 36.78 16.30
C SER A 1136 -5.13 38.23 16.45
N THR A 1137 -6.42 38.53 16.30
CA THR A 1137 -7.03 39.83 16.68
C THR A 1137 -6.92 40.12 18.18
N GLY A 1138 -6.50 39.14 18.99
CA GLY A 1138 -6.09 39.34 20.38
C GLY A 1138 -4.79 40.13 20.54
N PHE A 1139 -4.08 40.43 19.45
CA PHE A 1139 -2.94 41.34 19.43
C PHE A 1139 -3.30 42.69 18.82
N ALA A 1140 -2.63 43.73 19.31
CA ALA A 1140 -2.46 44.99 18.60
C ALA A 1140 -1.05 45.00 17.97
N ILE A 1141 -1.00 45.20 16.66
CA ILE A 1141 0.24 45.36 15.89
C ILE A 1141 0.57 46.85 15.84
N LEU A 1142 1.71 47.24 16.41
CA LEU A 1142 2.15 48.63 16.52
C LEU A 1142 3.29 48.87 15.55
N GLU A 1143 3.07 49.77 14.59
CA GLU A 1143 4.09 50.25 13.67
C GLU A 1143 4.53 51.64 14.11
N SER A 1144 5.84 51.82 14.29
CA SER A 1144 6.40 53.07 14.80
C SER A 1144 6.43 54.16 13.72
N SER A 1145 6.23 55.41 14.13
CA SER A 1145 6.50 56.58 13.30
C SER A 1145 8.00 56.84 13.22
N GLU A 1146 8.39 57.81 12.39
CA GLU A 1146 9.78 58.25 12.31
C GLU A 1146 10.30 58.89 13.61
N LEU A 1147 9.51 59.07 14.67
CA LEU A 1147 9.96 59.70 15.92
C LEU A 1147 10.43 58.70 16.98
N ILE A 1148 10.05 57.43 16.86
CA ILE A 1148 10.34 56.40 17.86
C ILE A 1148 10.93 55.16 17.22
N LEU A 1149 11.93 54.57 17.87
CA LEU A 1149 12.49 53.30 17.44
C LEU A 1149 11.60 52.14 17.91
N PRO A 1150 11.23 51.20 17.02
CA PRO A 1150 10.39 50.07 17.38
C PRO A 1150 10.89 49.25 18.58
N LYS A 1151 12.20 49.02 18.67
CA LYS A 1151 12.79 48.26 19.77
C LYS A 1151 12.75 49.03 21.10
N TYR A 1152 12.89 50.36 21.06
CA TYR A 1152 12.67 51.22 22.22
C TYR A 1152 11.21 51.15 22.68
N LEU A 1153 10.25 51.23 21.75
CA LEU A 1153 8.82 51.07 22.02
C LEU A 1153 8.52 49.71 22.68
N TYR A 1154 9.11 48.63 22.18
CA TYR A 1154 9.00 47.31 22.80
C TYR A 1154 9.46 47.31 24.27
N PHE A 1155 10.62 47.90 24.57
CA PHE A 1155 11.11 48.00 25.95
C PHE A 1155 10.22 48.88 26.84
N MET A 1156 9.59 49.94 26.31
CA MET A 1156 8.59 50.70 27.06
C MET A 1156 7.45 49.79 27.52
N PHE A 1157 6.86 49.01 26.61
CA PHE A 1157 5.78 48.08 26.95
C PHE A 1157 6.21 46.98 27.93
N MET A 1158 7.44 46.50 27.81
CA MET A 1158 7.94 45.42 28.66
C MET A 1158 8.30 45.87 30.08
N CYS A 1159 8.86 47.08 30.23
CA CYS A 1159 9.60 47.46 31.43
C CYS A 1159 9.10 48.75 32.10
N LEU A 1160 8.39 49.64 31.40
CA LEU A 1160 7.94 50.91 31.99
C LEU A 1160 6.73 50.70 32.91
N LYS A 1161 6.92 50.90 34.22
CA LYS A 1161 5.89 50.67 35.24
C LYS A 1161 4.68 51.58 35.05
N ASP A 1162 4.91 52.83 34.66
CA ASP A 1162 3.83 53.80 34.44
C ASP A 1162 2.97 53.44 33.23
N LEU A 1163 3.55 52.88 32.17
CA LEU A 1163 2.77 52.39 31.02
C LEU A 1163 1.96 51.16 31.42
N MET A 1164 2.54 50.24 32.20
CA MET A 1164 1.79 49.10 32.73
C MET A 1164 0.63 49.53 33.64
N ARG A 1165 0.82 50.53 34.50
CA ARG A 1165 -0.26 51.11 35.31
C ARG A 1165 -1.36 51.72 34.44
N GLN A 1166 -1.01 52.40 33.35
CA GLN A 1166 -1.98 52.92 32.38
C GLN A 1166 -2.79 51.78 31.73
N MET A 1167 -2.13 50.68 31.34
CA MET A 1167 -2.79 49.49 30.78
C MET A 1167 -3.71 48.83 31.81
N GLU A 1168 -3.27 48.69 33.06
CA GLU A 1168 -4.07 48.11 34.14
C GLU A 1168 -5.31 48.94 34.47
N ASN A 1169 -5.18 50.27 34.51
CA ASN A 1169 -6.30 51.17 34.77
C ASN A 1169 -7.34 51.20 33.63
N ALA A 1170 -6.91 50.98 32.39
CA ALA A 1170 -7.80 50.90 31.24
C ALA A 1170 -8.57 49.57 31.14
N MET A 1171 -8.14 48.53 31.87
CA MET A 1171 -8.79 47.23 31.82
C MET A 1171 -10.13 47.19 32.59
N PRO A 1172 -11.21 46.62 32.00
CA PRO A 1172 -12.47 46.41 32.71
C PRO A 1172 -12.36 45.25 33.72
N LYS A 1173 -13.02 45.37 34.89
CA LYS A 1173 -13.09 44.32 35.93
C LYS A 1173 -13.99 43.15 35.51
N SER A 1174 -13.51 42.32 34.60
CA SER A 1174 -14.18 41.12 34.07
C SER A 1174 -13.25 39.91 34.09
N SER A 1175 -13.78 38.70 33.85
CA SER A 1175 -12.98 37.46 33.84
C SER A 1175 -11.90 37.41 32.75
N TYR A 1176 -12.04 38.20 31.68
CA TYR A 1176 -11.06 38.35 30.59
C TYR A 1176 -10.88 39.83 30.25
N PRO A 1177 -10.14 40.59 31.09
CA PRO A 1177 -9.96 42.02 30.87
C PRO A 1177 -9.17 42.25 29.58
N SER A 1178 -9.61 43.20 28.76
CA SER A 1178 -8.91 43.58 27.54
C SER A 1178 -8.90 45.09 27.35
N ILE A 1179 -7.85 45.61 26.71
CA ILE A 1179 -7.71 47.01 26.29
C ILE A 1179 -8.03 47.14 24.80
N ASN A 1180 -8.59 48.27 24.40
CA ASN A 1180 -8.94 48.54 23.01
C ASN A 1180 -7.93 49.49 22.34
N LYS A 1181 -8.10 49.72 21.03
CA LYS A 1181 -7.22 50.59 20.23
C LYS A 1181 -7.14 52.03 20.77
N LYS A 1182 -8.26 52.61 21.19
CA LYS A 1182 -8.31 53.98 21.74
C LYS A 1182 -7.59 54.09 23.07
N ASP A 1183 -7.62 53.03 23.88
CA ASP A 1183 -6.87 53.00 25.15
C ASP A 1183 -5.38 53.09 24.86
N ILE A 1184 -4.88 52.24 23.94
CA ILE A 1184 -3.48 52.23 23.52
C ILE A 1184 -3.05 53.58 22.96
N GLU A 1185 -3.85 54.17 22.07
CA GLU A 1185 -3.58 55.49 21.46
C GLU A 1185 -3.45 56.62 22.51
N ASN A 1186 -4.15 56.51 23.64
CA ASN A 1186 -4.14 57.52 24.70
C ASN A 1186 -3.03 57.34 25.72
N PHE A 1187 -2.33 56.20 25.75
CA PHE A 1187 -1.22 56.01 26.68
C PHE A 1187 -0.06 56.96 26.35
N THR A 1188 0.70 57.31 27.38
CA THR A 1188 1.84 58.21 27.29
C THR A 1188 3.12 57.52 27.71
N ILE A 1189 4.20 57.82 26.99
CA ILE A 1189 5.56 57.32 27.26
C ILE A 1189 6.58 58.48 27.18
N PRO A 1190 7.71 58.41 27.90
CA PRO A 1190 8.80 59.36 27.74
C PRO A 1190 9.49 59.16 26.38
N LEU A 1191 9.67 60.25 25.62
CA LEU A 1191 10.28 60.21 24.30
C LEU A 1191 11.55 61.07 24.23
N PRO A 1192 12.74 60.50 24.43
CA PRO A 1192 14.01 61.19 24.20
C PRO A 1192 14.36 61.30 22.71
N PRO A 1193 15.38 62.09 22.32
CA PRO A 1193 15.93 62.10 20.96
C PRO A 1193 16.35 60.70 20.49
N LYS A 1194 16.34 60.45 19.18
CA LYS A 1194 16.61 59.13 18.60
C LYS A 1194 17.97 58.57 18.99
N GLU A 1195 18.98 59.42 19.08
CA GLU A 1195 20.34 59.05 19.45
C GLU A 1195 20.35 58.41 20.84
N LEU A 1196 19.67 59.04 21.80
CA LEU A 1196 19.54 58.50 23.16
C LEU A 1196 18.66 57.25 23.20
N GLN A 1197 17.63 57.15 22.35
CA GLN A 1197 16.87 55.89 22.21
C GLN A 1197 17.78 54.73 21.75
N GLN A 1198 18.70 54.98 20.79
CA GLN A 1198 19.67 53.98 20.31
C GLN A 1198 20.66 53.59 21.42
N GLU A 1199 21.18 54.55 22.18
CA GLU A 1199 22.07 54.29 23.31
C GLU A 1199 21.40 53.42 24.37
N ILE A 1200 20.14 53.72 24.73
CA ILE A 1200 19.35 52.92 25.68
C ILE A 1200 19.14 51.50 25.16
N ILE A 1201 18.78 51.34 23.88
CA ILE A 1201 18.63 50.01 23.25
C ILE A 1201 19.95 49.23 23.34
N ALA A 1202 21.07 49.85 22.96
CA ALA A 1202 22.38 49.18 22.97
C ALA A 1202 22.80 48.72 24.37
N GLN A 1203 22.53 49.53 25.41
CA GLN A 1203 22.78 49.14 26.80
C GLN A 1203 21.94 47.92 27.20
N ILE A 1204 20.65 47.92 26.87
CA ILE A 1204 19.74 46.82 27.20
C ILE A 1204 20.11 45.54 26.43
N GLU A 1205 20.50 45.63 25.17
CA GLU A 1205 20.90 44.47 24.36
C GLU A 1205 22.13 43.75 24.93
N ILE A 1206 23.07 44.49 25.53
CA ILE A 1206 24.22 43.90 26.23
C ILE A 1206 23.74 43.06 27.41
N LEU A 1207 22.83 43.60 28.22
CA LEU A 1207 22.26 42.91 29.38
C LEU A 1207 21.40 41.70 28.95
N GLU A 1208 20.58 41.83 27.91
CA GLU A 1208 19.79 40.73 27.34
C GLU A 1208 20.67 39.59 26.81
N LYS A 1209 21.81 39.92 26.19
CA LYS A 1209 22.78 38.93 25.71
C LYS A 1209 23.40 38.15 26.87
N GLU A 1210 23.70 38.82 27.98
CA GLU A 1210 24.20 38.17 29.20
C GLU A 1210 23.12 37.28 29.84
N ILE A 1211 21.88 37.79 29.95
CA ILE A 1211 20.73 37.01 30.41
C ILE A 1211 20.54 35.75 29.55
N LYS A 1212 20.58 35.88 28.23
CA LYS A 1212 20.44 34.75 27.30
C LYS A 1212 21.56 33.71 27.49
N THR A 1213 22.78 34.17 27.73
CA THR A 1213 23.94 33.28 28.00
C THR A 1213 23.72 32.50 29.29
N LEU A 1214 23.34 33.19 30.38
CA LEU A 1214 23.04 32.55 31.67
C LEU A 1214 21.83 31.60 31.59
N GLN A 1215 20.78 31.96 30.84
CA GLN A 1215 19.62 31.10 30.60
C GLN A 1215 19.99 29.83 29.82
N ASN A 1216 20.85 29.95 28.81
CA ASN A 1216 21.38 28.79 28.09
C ASN A 1216 22.21 27.90 29.02
N GLU A 1217 23.06 28.47 29.87
CA GLU A 1217 23.79 27.71 30.87
C GLU A 1217 22.85 26.98 31.84
N LEU A 1218 21.82 27.66 32.36
CA LEU A 1218 20.81 27.06 33.24
C LEU A 1218 20.10 25.86 32.59
N ASN A 1219 19.79 25.94 31.29
CA ASN A 1219 19.15 24.86 30.54
C ASN A 1219 20.05 23.62 30.40
N THR A 1220 21.37 23.77 30.54
CA THR A 1220 22.32 22.64 30.47
C THR A 1220 22.57 21.94 31.80
N ILE A 1221 22.24 22.57 32.94
CA ILE A 1221 22.55 22.03 34.27
C ILE A 1221 21.83 20.71 34.55
N ALA A 1222 20.53 20.61 34.27
CA ALA A 1222 19.78 19.37 34.50
C ALA A 1222 20.31 18.19 33.65
N PRO A 1223 20.56 18.35 32.33
CA PRO A 1223 21.27 17.35 31.54
C PRO A 1223 22.66 17.00 32.06
N GLN A 1224 23.42 17.98 32.58
CA GLN A 1224 24.74 17.73 33.18
C GLN A 1224 24.66 16.86 34.43
N LYS A 1225 23.70 17.13 35.33
CA LYS A 1225 23.44 16.30 36.51
C LYS A 1225 23.12 14.85 36.12
N GLU A 1226 22.21 14.66 35.17
CA GLU A 1226 21.82 13.33 34.69
C GLU A 1226 23.01 12.59 34.05
N ARG A 1227 23.78 13.28 33.21
CA ARG A 1227 24.97 12.73 32.57
C ARG A 1227 26.03 12.32 33.59
N TYR A 1228 26.31 13.16 34.57
CA TYR A 1228 27.29 12.88 35.61
C TYR A 1228 26.87 11.68 36.47
N LEU A 1229 25.59 11.60 36.86
CA LEU A 1229 25.04 10.41 37.53
C LEU A 1229 25.24 9.14 36.70
N LYS A 1230 24.92 9.16 35.40
CA LYS A 1230 25.13 8.01 34.50
C LYS A 1230 26.60 7.62 34.37
N GLU A 1231 27.49 8.60 34.19
CA GLU A 1231 28.93 8.34 34.03
C GLU A 1231 29.55 7.76 35.32
N GLN A 1232 29.24 8.33 36.49
CA GLN A 1232 29.79 7.84 37.76
C GLN A 1232 29.28 6.46 38.14
N LEU A 1233 28.00 6.18 37.86
CA LEU A 1233 27.35 4.91 38.16
C LEU A 1233 27.52 3.86 37.05
N GLY A 1234 28.08 4.23 35.89
CA GLY A 1234 28.24 3.36 34.73
C GLY A 1234 26.92 2.81 34.19
N LEU A 1235 25.93 3.69 34.02
CA LEU A 1235 24.57 3.31 33.60
C LEU A 1235 24.46 3.22 32.08
N GLU A 1236 24.05 2.06 31.56
CA GLU A 1236 23.69 1.82 30.15
C GLU A 1236 22.20 1.50 29.98
#